data_AF-A0A8H5HH48-F1
#
_entry.id   AF-A0A8H5HH48-F1
#
_cell.length_a   1.000
_cell.length_b   1.000
_cell.length_c   1.000
_cell.angle_alpha   90.00
_cell.angle_beta   90.00
_cell.angle_gamma   90.00
#
_symmetry.space_group_name_H-M   'P 1'
#
loop_
_entity.id
_entity.type
_entity.pdbx_description
1 polymer ?
#
loop_
_entity_poly.entity_id
_entity_poly.type
_entity_poly.pdbx_seq_one_letter_code
_entity_poly.pdbx_strand_id
1 'polypeptide(L)'
;MLSSKAIFIALTTLAVSIFANPIPAPSTGCAAVHIITARGSSEPPGEGTIGAIVDDVVSSSKQTVSREAVVYPATVINYLGPLGSQAQGVAAMKARLAAKASACPDTKIVLTGYSQGAHVAGDVLASKAGGTANVAALILMGDPGHVRGESFQKGTANMSNGLFPRSNNALEPFASKINSFCDFGDPFCAASPLPFLPSHPTQPTQPNPPNHPTQTMAPQPAPESLDSILTQITTSNSPGALNHTLRNALPKESRDTILASALASGQDPLSVLDVRENTLGVLYILAARLNTPSAGTPPPPWPLIQAFCRSFIPEQARLAPDRVTALAKGIASLAASMSNPKAAVQPLSDLVQRYPPDASYLTALHPIFALTCVKTHTFPALLPVLSTPITSIDLTLAPDLTYGDNLSYHYLGGVALAALKSWRAAEEFFEIAVSAPGVVPAALQLEALKKLRIVQLIAGGKVNPLPKYTHPLLGRLLKNSPYNAFINAYPNNVGVLADIMQREAQLFATEKNTGLLQQAVARAPRWALKKLTATYVTLGLGDIGRAVGIEAEEDVRALLLSMIEAGDIAAQMSADGTVTFSDPAPRFTKAQVDAVLADVQGQAAALGELEREMGRSKEFLGKVRTYAVLGWADPDLEFDFAFGEQAVKSREEGAWIGQTEEEVFSMSAAGMQWAEDAVFT
;
A
#
# COMPACT_ATOMS: atom_id res chain seq x y z
N MET A 1 1.08 -22.88 -49.09
CA MET A 1 -0.28 -23.40 -48.82
C MET A 1 -0.19 -24.88 -48.50
N LEU A 2 -0.62 -25.31 -47.30
CA LEU A 2 -0.93 -26.70 -46.86
C LEU A 2 0.13 -27.82 -47.07
N SER A 3 0.11 -28.95 -46.36
CA SER A 3 -0.28 -29.26 -44.96
C SER A 3 0.13 -30.71 -44.64
N SER A 4 0.39 -31.02 -43.36
CA SER A 4 0.40 -32.39 -42.78
C SER A 4 1.57 -33.31 -43.24
N LYS A 5 2.10 -34.23 -42.41
CA LYS A 5 1.51 -34.97 -41.27
C LYS A 5 2.46 -35.06 -40.08
N ALA A 6 1.90 -35.40 -38.90
CA ALA A 6 2.65 -35.62 -37.66
C ALA A 6 3.36 -36.98 -37.61
N ILE A 7 4.39 -37.08 -36.77
CA ILE A 7 5.03 -38.32 -36.32
C ILE A 7 4.89 -38.39 -34.80
N PHE A 8 4.23 -39.43 -34.30
CA PHE A 8 4.25 -39.76 -32.87
C PHE A 8 5.54 -40.51 -32.53
N ILE A 9 6.26 -40.05 -31.51
CA ILE A 9 7.35 -40.81 -30.87
C ILE A 9 6.88 -41.23 -29.49
N ALA A 10 6.65 -42.52 -29.30
CA ALA A 10 6.30 -43.09 -27.99
C ALA A 10 7.58 -43.32 -27.18
N LEU A 11 7.76 -42.56 -26.09
CA LEU A 11 8.92 -42.69 -25.22
C LEU A 11 8.59 -43.58 -24.02
N THR A 12 9.05 -44.83 -24.04
CA THR A 12 8.80 -45.82 -22.97
C THR A 12 9.72 -45.58 -21.78
N THR A 13 9.21 -44.92 -20.73
CA THR A 13 9.93 -44.72 -19.47
C THR A 13 9.95 -45.99 -18.61
N LEU A 14 11.14 -46.50 -18.31
CA LEU A 14 11.32 -47.67 -17.45
C LEU A 14 11.14 -47.29 -15.97
N ALA A 15 10.06 -47.79 -15.34
CA ALA A 15 9.79 -47.51 -13.93
C ALA A 15 10.63 -48.40 -13.01
N VAL A 16 11.43 -47.79 -12.12
CA VAL A 16 12.16 -48.49 -11.06
C VAL A 16 11.27 -48.58 -9.82
N SER A 17 10.66 -49.74 -9.60
CA SER A 17 9.83 -49.99 -8.42
C SER A 17 10.67 -50.10 -7.15
N ILE A 18 10.67 -49.05 -6.34
CA ILE A 18 11.16 -49.12 -4.95
C ILE A 18 10.11 -49.85 -4.12
N PHE A 19 10.47 -50.99 -3.53
CA PHE A 19 9.61 -51.74 -2.62
C PHE A 19 9.47 -51.00 -1.28
N ALA A 20 8.45 -50.15 -1.16
CA ALA A 20 7.97 -49.72 0.14
C ALA A 20 7.32 -50.92 0.86
N ASN A 21 7.84 -51.29 2.03
CA ASN A 21 7.16 -52.27 2.89
C ASN A 21 5.79 -51.72 3.29
N PRO A 22 4.69 -52.48 3.11
CA PRO A 22 3.37 -52.01 3.50
C PRO A 22 3.30 -51.88 5.03
N ILE A 23 3.13 -50.65 5.51
CA ILE A 23 2.82 -50.38 6.92
C ILE A 23 1.50 -51.12 7.24
N PRO A 24 1.41 -51.93 8.31
CA PRO A 24 0.20 -52.66 8.62
C PRO A 24 -0.95 -51.69 8.90
N ALA A 25 -2.05 -51.85 8.16
CA ALA A 25 -3.25 -51.05 8.36
C ALA A 25 -3.79 -51.24 9.79
N PRO A 26 -4.25 -50.18 10.48
CA PRO A 26 -4.76 -50.29 11.84
C PRO A 26 -6.00 -51.19 11.89
N SER A 27 -6.07 -52.06 12.90
CA SER A 27 -7.15 -53.04 13.11
C SER A 27 -8.48 -52.42 13.58
N THR A 28 -8.58 -51.10 13.57
CA THR A 28 -9.80 -50.30 13.65
C THR A 28 -9.64 -49.14 12.66
N GLY A 29 -10.72 -48.75 11.97
CA GLY A 29 -10.69 -47.76 10.88
C GLY A 29 -10.38 -46.31 11.28
N CYS A 30 -9.89 -46.08 12.49
CA CYS A 30 -9.61 -44.79 13.09
C CYS A 30 -8.12 -44.69 13.43
N ALA A 31 -7.46 -43.63 12.96
CA ALA A 31 -6.09 -43.32 13.37
C ALA A 31 -6.06 -42.82 14.83
N ALA A 32 -4.97 -43.07 15.56
CA ALA A 32 -4.80 -42.59 16.93
C ALA A 32 -4.85 -41.06 17.01
N VAL A 33 -4.26 -40.39 16.02
CA VAL A 33 -4.30 -38.93 15.84
C VAL A 33 -5.02 -38.58 14.53
N HIS A 34 -5.84 -37.53 14.57
CA HIS A 34 -6.40 -36.91 13.38
C HIS A 34 -6.14 -35.41 13.34
N ILE A 35 -5.53 -34.91 12.26
CA ILE A 35 -5.20 -33.49 12.07
C ILE A 35 -6.24 -32.87 11.15
N ILE A 36 -6.91 -31.80 11.61
CA ILE A 36 -7.82 -31.00 10.78
C ILE A 36 -7.14 -29.66 10.52
N THR A 37 -6.82 -29.40 9.25
CA THR A 37 -6.01 -28.25 8.83
C THR A 37 -6.85 -27.23 8.08
N ALA A 38 -6.87 -25.98 8.57
CA ALA A 38 -7.43 -24.86 7.84
C ALA A 38 -6.29 -24.05 7.19
N ARG A 39 -6.29 -24.01 5.85
CA ARG A 39 -5.37 -23.17 5.06
C ARG A 39 -5.65 -21.67 5.26
N GLY A 40 -4.64 -20.83 5.05
CA GLY A 40 -4.73 -19.38 5.03
C GLY A 40 -5.42 -18.82 3.79
N SER A 41 -5.54 -17.49 3.72
CA SER A 41 -6.24 -16.84 2.62
C SER A 41 -5.49 -16.91 1.28
N SER A 42 -6.23 -16.91 0.18
CA SER A 42 -5.74 -17.10 -1.21
C SER A 42 -5.08 -18.45 -1.50
N GLU A 43 -4.81 -19.30 -0.51
CA GLU A 43 -4.16 -20.60 -0.74
C GLU A 43 -5.06 -21.57 -1.54
N PRO A 44 -4.48 -22.42 -2.40
CA PRO A 44 -5.23 -23.39 -3.20
C PRO A 44 -5.91 -24.47 -2.34
N PRO A 45 -6.99 -25.12 -2.81
CA PRO A 45 -7.70 -26.15 -2.05
C PRO A 45 -6.77 -27.29 -1.59
N GLY A 46 -6.65 -27.44 -0.27
CA GLY A 46 -5.67 -28.30 0.37
C GLY A 46 -5.32 -27.78 1.76
N GLU A 47 -4.19 -28.19 2.31
CA GLU A 47 -3.74 -27.76 3.64
C GLU A 47 -3.02 -26.40 3.65
N GLY A 48 -2.60 -25.91 2.47
CA GLY A 48 -1.83 -24.66 2.33
C GLY A 48 -0.39 -24.78 2.82
N THR A 49 0.27 -23.64 3.05
CA THR A 49 1.69 -23.54 3.46
C THR A 49 1.95 -24.26 4.79
N ILE A 50 0.99 -24.26 5.70
CA ILE A 50 1.09 -24.98 6.98
C ILE A 50 1.07 -26.51 6.82
N GLY A 51 0.72 -27.02 5.63
CA GLY A 51 0.84 -28.43 5.27
C GLY A 51 2.25 -28.98 5.46
N ALA A 52 3.31 -28.18 5.25
CA ALA A 52 4.69 -28.60 5.51
C ALA A 52 4.95 -28.94 7.00
N ILE A 53 4.35 -28.16 7.92
CA ILE A 53 4.43 -28.44 9.37
C ILE A 53 3.60 -29.69 9.71
N VAL A 54 2.51 -29.94 8.98
CA VAL A 54 1.75 -31.19 9.10
C VAL A 54 2.56 -32.38 8.57
N ASP A 55 3.33 -32.23 7.50
CA ASP A 55 4.25 -33.25 6.96
C ASP A 55 5.37 -33.60 7.96
N ASP A 56 5.99 -32.59 8.58
CA ASP A 56 6.99 -32.77 9.64
C ASP A 56 6.40 -33.46 10.88
N VAL A 57 5.19 -33.09 11.31
CA VAL A 57 4.49 -33.72 12.45
C VAL A 57 4.07 -35.16 12.13
N VAL A 58 3.63 -35.44 10.89
CA VAL A 58 3.25 -36.80 10.46
C VAL A 58 4.50 -37.69 10.34
N SER A 59 5.58 -37.20 9.75
CA SER A 59 6.80 -37.99 9.52
C SER A 59 7.62 -38.24 10.79
N SER A 60 7.56 -37.34 11.78
CA SER A 60 8.18 -37.53 13.10
C SER A 60 7.32 -38.34 14.09
N SER A 61 6.04 -38.57 13.79
CA SER A 61 5.11 -39.29 14.67
C SER A 61 5.34 -40.80 14.67
N LYS A 62 5.28 -41.41 15.85
CA LYS A 62 5.26 -42.88 16.05
C LYS A 62 3.84 -43.45 16.18
N GLN A 63 2.81 -42.62 16.02
CA GLN A 63 1.40 -43.01 16.11
C GLN A 63 0.79 -43.09 14.72
N THR A 64 -0.32 -43.81 14.56
CA THR A 64 -1.11 -43.71 13.33
C THR A 64 -1.74 -42.32 13.26
N VAL A 65 -1.38 -41.55 12.23
CA VAL A 65 -1.92 -40.21 11.96
C VAL A 65 -2.76 -40.25 10.68
N SER A 66 -3.87 -39.54 10.69
CA SER A 66 -4.63 -39.19 9.48
C SER A 66 -4.86 -37.68 9.45
N ARG A 67 -5.07 -37.09 8.27
CA ARG A 67 -5.22 -35.65 8.09
C ARG A 67 -6.39 -35.31 7.17
N GLU A 68 -7.02 -34.16 7.36
CA GLU A 68 -7.99 -33.60 6.42
C GLU A 68 -7.90 -32.07 6.32
N ALA A 69 -8.04 -31.55 5.10
CA ALA A 69 -8.13 -30.12 4.85
C ALA A 69 -9.57 -29.60 5.00
N VAL A 70 -9.74 -28.42 5.60
CA VAL A 70 -11.02 -27.70 5.60
C VAL A 70 -11.28 -27.15 4.21
N VAL A 71 -12.32 -27.68 3.56
CA VAL A 71 -12.86 -27.13 2.31
C VAL A 71 -13.77 -25.94 2.64
N TYR A 72 -13.30 -24.74 2.31
CA TYR A 72 -13.97 -23.46 2.48
C TYR A 72 -13.37 -22.42 1.49
N PRO A 73 -13.97 -21.23 1.28
CA PRO A 73 -13.49 -20.29 0.26
C PRO A 73 -12.03 -19.86 0.45
N ALA A 74 -11.60 -19.65 1.69
CA ALA A 74 -10.33 -19.01 2.05
C ALA A 74 -10.11 -17.64 1.37
N THR A 75 -11.17 -16.87 1.12
CA THR A 75 -11.08 -15.56 0.47
C THR A 75 -10.82 -14.44 1.47
N VAL A 76 -9.99 -13.48 1.04
CA VAL A 76 -9.82 -12.16 1.69
C VAL A 76 -10.95 -11.20 1.34
N ILE A 77 -11.48 -11.29 0.12
CA ILE A 77 -12.74 -10.65 -0.26
C ILE A 77 -13.86 -11.31 0.54
N ASN A 78 -14.70 -10.51 1.21
CA ASN A 78 -15.73 -11.02 2.12
C ASN A 78 -15.13 -11.94 3.21
N TYR A 79 -14.07 -11.49 3.90
CA TYR A 79 -13.42 -12.24 5.00
C TYR A 79 -14.41 -12.52 6.15
N LEU A 80 -15.00 -11.45 6.71
CA LEU A 80 -15.86 -11.48 7.91
C LEU A 80 -17.36 -11.42 7.56
N GLY A 81 -18.20 -11.67 8.57
CA GLY A 81 -19.67 -11.64 8.48
C GLY A 81 -20.29 -13.03 8.36
N PRO A 82 -21.62 -13.17 8.46
CA PRO A 82 -22.30 -14.49 8.52
C PRO A 82 -22.09 -15.36 7.27
N LEU A 83 -21.89 -14.73 6.10
CA LEU A 83 -21.53 -15.39 4.84
C LEU A 83 -20.05 -15.19 4.49
N GLY A 84 -19.25 -14.66 5.41
CA GLY A 84 -17.82 -14.41 5.21
C GLY A 84 -17.02 -15.71 5.14
N SER A 85 -15.87 -15.68 4.47
CA SER A 85 -15.00 -16.84 4.31
C SER A 85 -14.59 -17.44 5.65
N GLN A 86 -14.22 -16.62 6.64
CA GLN A 86 -13.86 -17.09 7.97
C GLN A 86 -15.03 -17.84 8.63
N ALA A 87 -16.26 -17.31 8.57
CA ALA A 87 -17.43 -17.94 9.15
C ALA A 87 -17.79 -19.27 8.45
N GLN A 88 -17.65 -19.33 7.12
CA GLN A 88 -17.80 -20.56 6.34
C GLN A 88 -16.72 -21.60 6.71
N GLY A 89 -15.47 -21.18 6.93
CA GLY A 89 -14.39 -22.03 7.41
C GLY A 89 -14.66 -22.60 8.80
N VAL A 90 -15.14 -21.76 9.73
CA VAL A 90 -15.57 -22.18 11.08
C VAL A 90 -16.71 -23.21 11.00
N ALA A 91 -17.72 -23.00 10.15
CA ALA A 91 -18.80 -23.95 9.95
C ALA A 91 -18.31 -25.30 9.38
N ALA A 92 -17.47 -25.26 8.34
CA ALA A 92 -16.91 -26.45 7.71
C ALA A 92 -15.98 -27.25 8.64
N MET A 93 -15.14 -26.56 9.42
CA MET A 93 -14.24 -27.20 10.39
C MET A 93 -15.00 -27.78 11.60
N LYS A 94 -16.07 -27.12 12.06
CA LYS A 94 -16.99 -27.68 13.07
C LYS A 94 -17.66 -28.96 12.59
N ALA A 95 -18.13 -29.00 11.35
CA ALA A 95 -18.75 -30.18 10.77
C ALA A 95 -17.77 -31.37 10.71
N ARG A 96 -16.52 -31.13 10.29
CA ARG A 96 -15.44 -32.13 10.27
C ARG A 96 -15.07 -32.61 11.68
N LEU A 97 -14.87 -31.69 12.63
CA LEU A 97 -14.58 -32.00 14.03
C LEU A 97 -15.65 -32.89 14.66
N ALA A 98 -16.93 -32.54 14.50
CA ALA A 98 -18.05 -33.30 15.02
C ALA A 98 -18.18 -34.68 14.34
N ALA A 99 -18.05 -34.75 13.01
CA ALA A 99 -18.10 -36.01 12.27
C ALA A 99 -16.95 -36.95 12.67
N LYS A 100 -15.72 -36.42 12.81
CA LYS A 100 -14.55 -37.19 13.24
C LYS A 100 -14.70 -37.73 14.66
N ALA A 101 -15.10 -36.87 15.61
CA ALA A 101 -15.30 -37.27 17.00
C ALA A 101 -16.45 -38.29 17.15
N SER A 102 -17.51 -38.19 16.33
CA SER A 102 -18.60 -39.15 16.33
C SER A 102 -18.25 -40.48 15.66
N ALA A 103 -17.40 -40.48 14.63
CA ALA A 103 -16.96 -41.70 13.94
C ALA A 103 -15.82 -42.42 14.69
N CYS A 104 -14.99 -41.68 15.41
CA CYS A 104 -13.80 -42.16 16.11
C CYS A 104 -13.68 -41.54 17.52
N PRO A 105 -14.49 -41.98 18.51
CA PRO A 105 -14.56 -41.35 19.83
C PRO A 105 -13.25 -41.34 20.62
N ASP A 106 -12.36 -42.31 20.41
CA ASP A 106 -11.06 -42.38 21.09
C ASP A 106 -9.96 -41.55 20.41
N THR A 107 -10.11 -41.22 19.13
CA THR A 107 -9.10 -40.48 18.35
C THR A 107 -8.84 -39.10 18.95
N LYS A 108 -7.56 -38.75 19.05
CA LYS A 108 -7.13 -37.42 19.50
C LYS A 108 -7.04 -36.50 18.30
N ILE A 109 -7.72 -35.36 18.37
CA ILE A 109 -7.82 -34.43 17.26
C ILE A 109 -6.83 -33.29 17.48
N VAL A 110 -6.07 -32.94 16.45
CA VAL A 110 -5.24 -31.74 16.39
C VAL A 110 -5.92 -30.78 15.44
N LEU A 111 -6.16 -29.55 15.89
CA LEU A 111 -6.59 -28.46 15.02
C LEU A 111 -5.36 -27.63 14.65
N THR A 112 -5.23 -27.23 13.39
CA THR A 112 -4.14 -26.35 12.97
C THR A 112 -4.56 -25.41 11.86
N GLY A 113 -3.92 -24.25 11.78
CA GLY A 113 -4.12 -23.33 10.66
C GLY A 113 -3.17 -22.14 10.65
N TYR A 114 -3.09 -21.49 9.49
CA TYR A 114 -2.27 -20.32 9.22
C TYR A 114 -3.14 -19.12 8.80
N SER A 115 -2.84 -17.92 9.26
CA SER A 115 -3.58 -16.69 8.92
C SER A 115 -5.11 -16.86 9.11
N GLN A 116 -5.94 -16.68 8.08
CA GLN A 116 -7.40 -16.94 8.17
C GLN A 116 -7.74 -18.35 8.67
N GLY A 117 -6.92 -19.35 8.36
CA GLY A 117 -7.06 -20.70 8.87
C GLY A 117 -6.78 -20.82 10.38
N ALA A 118 -5.84 -20.03 10.91
CA ALA A 118 -5.63 -19.92 12.35
C ALA A 118 -6.85 -19.25 13.02
N HIS A 119 -7.38 -18.20 12.40
CA HIS A 119 -8.60 -17.53 12.87
C HIS A 119 -9.75 -18.55 12.99
N VAL A 120 -9.97 -19.34 11.93
CA VAL A 120 -10.95 -20.44 11.86
C VAL A 120 -10.72 -21.48 12.97
N ALA A 121 -9.50 -22.00 13.12
CA ALA A 121 -9.19 -23.07 14.07
C ALA A 121 -9.37 -22.64 15.53
N GLY A 122 -8.97 -21.41 15.88
CA GLY A 122 -9.20 -20.84 17.20
C GLY A 122 -10.69 -20.62 17.49
N ASP A 123 -11.47 -20.13 16.53
CA ASP A 123 -12.92 -19.90 16.70
C ASP A 123 -13.71 -21.20 16.88
N VAL A 124 -13.30 -22.28 16.22
CA VAL A 124 -13.87 -23.62 16.39
C VAL A 124 -13.70 -24.11 17.83
N LEU A 125 -12.53 -23.91 18.44
CA LEU A 125 -12.26 -24.30 19.82
C LEU A 125 -12.93 -23.35 20.83
N ALA A 126 -12.78 -22.03 20.65
CA ALA A 126 -13.37 -21.00 21.51
C ALA A 126 -14.89 -21.11 21.63
N SER A 127 -15.57 -21.48 20.54
CA SER A 127 -17.03 -21.68 20.52
C SER A 127 -17.50 -23.05 21.04
N LYS A 128 -16.59 -23.89 21.57
CA LYS A 128 -16.89 -25.14 22.30
C LYS A 128 -17.80 -26.11 21.53
N ALA A 129 -17.58 -26.22 20.22
CA ALA A 129 -18.40 -27.03 19.34
C ALA A 129 -18.35 -28.55 19.67
N GLY A 130 -19.31 -29.31 19.14
CA GLY A 130 -19.31 -30.77 19.23
C GLY A 130 -17.98 -31.36 18.74
N GLY A 131 -17.41 -32.27 19.53
CA GLY A 131 -16.09 -32.86 19.28
C GLY A 131 -14.90 -32.10 19.89
N THR A 132 -15.06 -30.90 20.45
CA THR A 132 -13.95 -30.17 21.11
C THR A 132 -13.33 -30.92 22.30
N ALA A 133 -14.06 -31.86 22.93
CA ALA A 133 -13.51 -32.75 23.96
C ALA A 133 -12.36 -33.64 23.44
N ASN A 134 -12.41 -34.04 22.15
CA ASN A 134 -11.37 -34.83 21.49
C ASN A 134 -10.15 -34.01 21.08
N VAL A 135 -10.23 -32.69 21.08
CA VAL A 135 -9.10 -31.82 20.70
C VAL A 135 -8.01 -31.93 21.75
N ALA A 136 -6.86 -32.47 21.36
CA ALA A 136 -5.69 -32.66 22.21
C ALA A 136 -4.68 -31.50 22.06
N ALA A 137 -4.58 -30.91 20.88
CA ALA A 137 -3.74 -29.74 20.61
C ALA A 137 -4.38 -28.79 19.59
N LEU A 138 -4.05 -27.50 19.70
CA LEU A 138 -4.34 -26.46 18.72
C LEU A 138 -3.04 -25.71 18.39
N ILE A 139 -2.66 -25.66 17.12
CA ILE A 139 -1.51 -24.88 16.64
C ILE A 139 -2.05 -23.73 15.79
N LEU A 140 -1.60 -22.51 16.08
CA LEU A 140 -1.99 -21.29 15.39
C LEU A 140 -0.73 -20.58 14.89
N MET A 141 -0.71 -20.16 13.63
CA MET A 141 0.38 -19.36 13.07
C MET A 141 -0.16 -18.11 12.36
N GLY A 142 0.37 -16.93 12.70
CA GLY A 142 -0.05 -15.66 12.09
C GLY A 142 -1.52 -15.32 12.36
N ASP A 143 -2.06 -15.69 13.53
CA ASP A 143 -3.51 -15.66 13.82
C ASP A 143 -4.12 -14.24 13.90
N PRO A 144 -5.00 -13.84 12.97
CA PRO A 144 -5.73 -12.58 13.05
C PRO A 144 -6.60 -12.44 14.30
N GLY A 145 -6.95 -13.55 14.96
CA GLY A 145 -7.70 -13.58 16.22
C GLY A 145 -6.86 -13.43 17.50
N HIS A 146 -5.53 -13.24 17.39
CA HIS A 146 -4.59 -13.11 18.50
C HIS A 146 -4.96 -12.00 19.50
N VAL A 147 -4.86 -12.26 20.81
CA VAL A 147 -5.13 -11.30 21.88
C VAL A 147 -3.87 -11.17 22.73
N ARG A 148 -3.26 -9.98 22.82
CA ARG A 148 -1.95 -9.81 23.47
C ARG A 148 -1.90 -10.37 24.90
N GLY A 149 -0.83 -11.11 25.22
CA GLY A 149 -0.57 -11.60 26.57
C GLY A 149 -1.35 -12.84 27.00
N GLU A 150 -2.02 -13.55 26.08
CA GLU A 150 -2.57 -14.89 26.38
C GLU A 150 -1.44 -15.89 26.68
N SER A 151 -1.62 -16.73 27.68
CA SER A 151 -0.58 -17.56 28.32
C SER A 151 0.08 -18.60 27.40
N PHE A 152 -0.56 -18.91 26.28
CA PHE A 152 -0.15 -19.90 25.29
C PHE A 152 0.60 -19.34 24.08
N GLN A 153 0.97 -18.05 24.10
CA GLN A 153 1.79 -17.42 23.06
C GLN A 153 3.23 -17.98 23.03
N LYS A 154 3.81 -18.04 21.83
CA LYS A 154 5.14 -18.64 21.55
C LYS A 154 6.02 -17.82 20.60
N GLY A 155 5.45 -16.86 19.88
CA GLY A 155 6.22 -15.87 19.10
C GLY A 155 6.51 -14.60 19.91
N THR A 156 7.01 -13.57 19.24
CA THR A 156 7.48 -12.31 19.84
C THR A 156 6.43 -11.19 19.97
N ALA A 157 5.20 -11.36 19.45
CA ALA A 157 4.15 -10.33 19.40
C ALA A 157 3.41 -10.07 20.73
N ASN A 158 4.15 -9.92 21.83
CA ASN A 158 3.59 -9.91 23.19
C ASN A 158 2.83 -8.63 23.59
N MET A 159 2.87 -7.56 22.77
CA MET A 159 2.24 -6.26 23.08
C MET A 159 1.11 -5.84 22.13
N SER A 160 0.97 -6.52 20.99
CA SER A 160 0.01 -6.21 19.92
C SER A 160 -1.10 -7.25 19.86
N ASN A 161 -2.28 -6.82 19.42
CA ASN A 161 -3.40 -7.70 19.10
C ASN A 161 -3.34 -8.11 17.62
N GLY A 162 -4.09 -9.14 17.26
CA GLY A 162 -4.43 -9.39 15.87
C GLY A 162 -5.41 -8.34 15.31
N LEU A 163 -5.64 -8.41 14.01
CA LEU A 163 -6.56 -7.54 13.27
C LEU A 163 -8.02 -7.71 13.72
N PHE A 164 -8.39 -8.89 14.24
CA PHE A 164 -9.74 -9.27 14.64
C PHE A 164 -9.72 -9.99 16.02
N PRO A 165 -9.20 -9.35 17.09
CA PRO A 165 -8.84 -10.03 18.33
C PRO A 165 -10.07 -10.64 19.02
N ARG A 166 -9.96 -11.89 19.48
CA ARG A 166 -11.08 -12.60 20.12
C ARG A 166 -11.49 -11.92 21.43
N SER A 167 -12.80 -11.81 21.64
CA SER A 167 -13.34 -11.26 22.88
C SER A 167 -13.11 -12.20 24.07
N ASN A 168 -13.01 -11.61 25.27
CA ASN A 168 -13.07 -12.29 26.57
C ASN A 168 -12.02 -13.42 26.78
N ASN A 169 -10.86 -13.35 26.12
CA ASN A 169 -9.79 -14.35 26.17
C ASN A 169 -10.32 -15.79 25.98
N ALA A 170 -11.22 -15.97 25.01
CA ALA A 170 -12.04 -17.19 24.88
C ALA A 170 -11.24 -18.51 24.68
N LEU A 171 -9.93 -18.42 24.44
CA LEU A 171 -9.01 -19.55 24.31
C LEU A 171 -8.24 -19.90 25.60
N GLU A 172 -8.12 -19.00 26.58
CA GLU A 172 -7.42 -19.28 27.86
C GLU A 172 -7.96 -20.52 28.62
N PRO A 173 -9.26 -20.85 28.62
CA PRO A 173 -9.76 -22.11 29.20
C PRO A 173 -9.17 -23.39 28.56
N PHE A 174 -8.47 -23.27 27.44
CA PHE A 174 -7.81 -24.35 26.72
C PHE A 174 -6.29 -24.19 26.63
N ALA A 175 -5.70 -23.17 27.28
CA ALA A 175 -4.30 -22.74 27.11
C ALA A 175 -3.26 -23.87 27.12
N SER A 176 -3.42 -24.86 28.00
CA SER A 176 -2.52 -26.02 28.13
C SER A 176 -2.47 -26.94 26.90
N LYS A 177 -3.34 -26.71 25.91
CA LYS A 177 -3.39 -27.41 24.61
C LYS A 177 -2.97 -26.54 23.43
N ILE A 178 -2.70 -25.24 23.62
CA ILE A 178 -2.49 -24.30 22.53
C ILE A 178 -1.00 -23.91 22.42
N ASN A 179 -0.50 -23.79 21.20
CA ASN A 179 0.68 -22.98 20.90
C ASN A 179 0.30 -21.97 19.81
N SER A 180 0.34 -20.67 20.13
CA SER A 180 0.08 -19.60 19.18
C SER A 180 1.37 -18.86 18.81
N PHE A 181 1.75 -18.95 17.55
CA PHE A 181 2.94 -18.32 16.98
C PHE A 181 2.54 -17.04 16.24
N CYS A 182 2.96 -15.92 16.80
CA CYS A 182 2.77 -14.59 16.23
C CYS A 182 4.00 -13.74 16.56
N ASP A 183 4.64 -13.16 15.56
CA ASP A 183 5.88 -12.40 15.71
C ASP A 183 5.70 -10.90 15.51
N PHE A 184 6.54 -10.11 16.17
CA PHE A 184 6.48 -8.66 16.13
C PHE A 184 6.66 -8.15 14.69
N GLY A 185 5.66 -7.41 14.20
CA GLY A 185 5.62 -6.91 12.82
C GLY A 185 4.77 -7.76 11.85
N ASP A 186 4.21 -8.90 12.29
CA ASP A 186 3.19 -9.61 11.50
C ASP A 186 1.95 -8.70 11.29
N PRO A 187 1.55 -8.42 10.03
CA PRO A 187 0.51 -7.44 9.73
C PRO A 187 -0.91 -7.91 10.07
N PHE A 188 -1.10 -9.20 10.39
CA PHE A 188 -2.39 -9.80 10.68
C PHE A 188 -2.57 -10.13 12.17
N CYS A 189 -1.54 -10.67 12.83
CA CYS A 189 -1.61 -11.10 14.23
C CYS A 189 -0.91 -10.15 15.21
N ALA A 190 0.01 -9.30 14.75
CA ALA A 190 0.71 -8.30 15.56
C ALA A 190 0.30 -6.85 15.21
N ALA A 191 -0.93 -6.69 14.69
CA ALA A 191 -1.50 -5.42 14.27
C ALA A 191 -1.50 -4.37 15.39
N SER A 192 -0.98 -3.18 15.07
CA SER A 192 -1.32 -1.98 15.83
C SER A 192 -2.80 -1.61 15.56
N PRO A 193 -3.54 -1.09 16.56
CA PRO A 193 -5.01 -1.04 16.49
C PRO A 193 -5.54 -0.03 15.47
N LEU A 194 -5.83 -0.51 14.24
CA LEU A 194 -6.51 0.27 13.21
C LEU A 194 -7.99 0.51 13.59
N PRO A 195 -8.52 1.74 13.48
CA PRO A 195 -9.80 2.11 14.08
C PRO A 195 -11.04 1.84 13.20
N PHE A 196 -11.08 0.74 12.42
CA PHE A 196 -12.20 0.46 11.49
C PHE A 196 -12.67 -1.00 11.48
N LEU A 197 -13.75 -1.28 12.23
CA LEU A 197 -14.92 -2.10 11.83
C LEU A 197 -15.99 -1.99 12.94
N PRO A 198 -17.30 -1.89 12.63
CA PRO A 198 -18.34 -1.77 13.64
C PRO A 198 -18.77 -3.14 14.21
N SER A 199 -19.21 -3.11 15.47
CA SER A 199 -19.89 -4.22 16.15
C SER A 199 -21.20 -4.60 15.43
N HIS A 200 -21.51 -5.89 15.35
CA HIS A 200 -22.78 -6.40 14.79
C HIS A 200 -23.76 -6.81 15.90
N PRO A 201 -25.09 -6.76 15.64
CA PRO A 201 -26.09 -6.59 16.70
C PRO A 201 -26.42 -7.88 17.46
N THR A 202 -26.83 -7.72 18.73
CA THR A 202 -27.29 -8.81 19.61
C THR A 202 -28.69 -8.55 20.16
N GLN A 203 -29.57 -9.55 20.08
CA GLN A 203 -30.89 -9.63 20.72
C GLN A 203 -31.37 -11.10 20.68
N PRO A 204 -32.35 -11.55 21.52
CA PRO A 204 -32.91 -10.89 22.72
C PRO A 204 -32.98 -11.81 23.99
N THR A 205 -33.04 -11.17 25.18
CA THR A 205 -33.77 -11.54 26.44
C THR A 205 -33.95 -13.04 26.84
N GLN A 206 -33.58 -13.54 28.03
CA GLN A 206 -34.17 -13.36 29.40
C GLN A 206 -33.44 -14.31 30.41
N PRO A 207 -33.76 -14.41 31.73
CA PRO A 207 -34.19 -13.42 32.74
C PRO A 207 -33.34 -13.45 34.06
N ASN A 208 -33.62 -12.57 35.04
CA ASN A 208 -32.96 -12.53 36.37
C ASN A 208 -33.52 -13.58 37.36
N PRO A 209 -32.74 -14.02 38.37
CA PRO A 209 -32.96 -13.57 39.78
C PRO A 209 -31.64 -13.56 40.65
N PRO A 210 -31.67 -13.29 41.98
CA PRO A 210 -32.21 -12.10 42.65
C PRO A 210 -31.25 -11.46 43.73
N ASN A 211 -31.51 -10.19 44.05
CA ASN A 211 -31.28 -9.47 45.32
C ASN A 211 -30.05 -9.74 46.23
N HIS A 212 -29.25 -8.68 46.48
CA HIS A 212 -28.95 -8.16 47.84
C HIS A 212 -28.57 -6.66 47.76
N PRO A 213 -28.43 -5.89 48.86
CA PRO A 213 -29.24 -4.67 49.00
C PRO A 213 -28.55 -3.35 48.62
N THR A 214 -29.43 -2.40 48.31
CA THR A 214 -29.26 -0.97 48.07
C THR A 214 -28.15 -0.27 48.87
N GLN A 215 -27.26 0.43 48.18
CA GLN A 215 -26.61 1.64 48.68
C GLN A 215 -27.01 2.84 47.82
N THR A 216 -27.12 4.01 48.44
CA THR A 216 -27.75 5.20 47.86
C THR A 216 -26.84 5.87 46.83
N MET A 217 -27.27 5.94 45.57
CA MET A 217 -26.56 6.70 44.55
C MET A 217 -26.75 8.21 44.73
N ALA A 218 -25.65 8.96 44.67
CA ALA A 218 -25.68 10.37 44.29
C ALA A 218 -26.11 10.50 42.80
N PRO A 219 -26.72 11.62 42.38
CA PRO A 219 -27.21 11.75 41.01
C PRO A 219 -26.09 11.62 39.97
N GLN A 220 -26.31 10.75 38.98
CA GLN A 220 -25.47 10.70 37.78
C GLN A 220 -25.69 11.97 36.94
N PRO A 221 -24.67 12.46 36.21
CA PRO A 221 -24.87 13.52 35.22
C PRO A 221 -25.80 13.04 34.08
N ALA A 222 -26.50 14.00 33.47
CA ALA A 222 -27.40 13.73 32.35
C ALA A 222 -26.63 13.25 31.10
N PRO A 223 -27.26 12.51 30.17
CA PRO A 223 -26.67 12.22 28.87
C PRO A 223 -26.37 13.52 28.13
N GLU A 224 -25.14 13.68 27.63
CA GLU A 224 -24.73 14.91 26.94
C GLU A 224 -25.46 15.06 25.60
N SER A 225 -26.33 16.07 25.50
CA SER A 225 -26.95 16.46 24.23
C SER A 225 -25.98 17.29 23.38
N LEU A 226 -26.28 17.41 22.08
CA LEU A 226 -25.52 18.26 21.17
C LEU A 226 -25.48 19.73 21.61
N ASP A 227 -26.51 20.21 22.33
CA ASP A 227 -26.59 21.57 22.87
C ASP A 227 -25.59 21.80 24.01
N SER A 228 -25.34 20.77 24.84
CA SER A 228 -24.25 20.79 25.85
C SER A 228 -22.89 20.96 25.17
N ILE A 229 -22.69 20.22 24.08
CA ILE A 229 -21.44 20.23 23.32
C ILE A 229 -21.26 21.54 22.54
N LEU A 230 -22.33 22.11 21.98
CA LEU A 230 -22.30 23.43 21.38
C LEU A 230 -21.89 24.50 22.40
N THR A 231 -22.38 24.38 23.63
CA THR A 231 -21.98 25.25 24.75
C THR A 231 -20.50 25.06 25.08
N GLN A 232 -19.99 23.83 25.14
CA GLN A 232 -18.56 23.55 25.36
C GLN A 232 -17.67 24.09 24.22
N ILE A 233 -18.10 23.96 22.95
CA ILE A 233 -17.39 24.50 21.78
C ILE A 233 -17.28 26.02 21.87
N THR A 234 -18.40 26.71 22.14
CA THR A 234 -18.47 28.18 22.13
C THR A 234 -17.91 28.86 23.39
N THR A 235 -17.62 28.10 24.46
CA THR A 235 -17.08 28.64 25.73
C THR A 235 -15.67 28.17 26.09
N SER A 236 -15.07 27.26 25.31
CA SER A 236 -13.73 26.74 25.64
C SER A 236 -12.60 27.67 25.20
N ASN A 237 -11.87 28.18 26.19
CA ASN A 237 -10.64 28.96 25.99
C ASN A 237 -9.40 28.09 25.73
N SER A 238 -9.55 26.76 25.54
CA SER A 238 -8.43 25.83 25.33
C SER A 238 -8.76 24.78 24.26
N PRO A 239 -8.18 24.88 23.05
CA PRO A 239 -8.37 23.89 21.99
C PRO A 239 -7.93 22.48 22.39
N GLY A 240 -6.86 22.34 23.19
CA GLY A 240 -6.40 21.04 23.70
C GLY A 240 -7.39 20.39 24.66
N ALA A 241 -7.99 21.16 25.57
CA ALA A 241 -9.04 20.67 26.45
C ALA A 241 -10.34 20.34 25.67
N LEU A 242 -10.73 21.21 24.74
CA LEU A 242 -11.89 20.98 23.86
C LEU A 242 -11.72 19.70 23.04
N ASN A 243 -10.52 19.43 22.51
CA ASN A 243 -10.22 18.19 21.79
C ASN A 243 -10.40 16.95 22.69
N HIS A 244 -9.89 17.00 23.92
CA HIS A 244 -10.06 15.91 24.88
C HIS A 244 -11.55 15.64 25.16
N THR A 245 -12.35 16.67 25.39
CA THR A 245 -13.79 16.56 25.64
C THR A 245 -14.55 16.03 24.41
N LEU A 246 -14.34 16.63 23.23
CA LEU A 246 -14.96 16.18 21.96
C LEU A 246 -14.57 14.75 21.56
N ARG A 247 -13.42 14.25 22.02
CA ARG A 247 -13.00 12.86 21.81
C ARG A 247 -13.65 11.88 22.78
N ASN A 248 -13.75 12.25 24.07
CA ASN A 248 -13.94 11.30 25.17
C ASN A 248 -15.27 11.43 25.94
N ALA A 249 -15.96 12.58 25.85
CA ALA A 249 -17.19 12.81 26.61
C ALA A 249 -18.42 12.12 25.95
N LEU A 250 -18.49 12.15 24.61
CA LEU A 250 -19.45 11.36 23.85
C LEU A 250 -19.04 9.87 23.73
N PRO A 251 -19.98 8.91 23.88
CA PRO A 251 -19.70 7.50 23.67
C PRO A 251 -19.23 7.21 22.24
N LYS A 252 -18.11 6.50 22.09
CA LYS A 252 -17.42 6.27 20.80
C LYS A 252 -18.34 5.77 19.66
N GLU A 253 -19.32 4.92 19.98
CA GLU A 253 -20.22 4.31 18.99
C GLU A 253 -21.34 5.24 18.50
N SER A 254 -21.81 6.18 19.34
CA SER A 254 -22.89 7.13 18.99
C SER A 254 -22.40 8.54 18.68
N ARG A 255 -21.14 8.85 19.02
CA ARG A 255 -20.53 10.19 18.93
C ARG A 255 -20.78 10.88 17.59
N ASP A 256 -20.53 10.20 16.49
CA ASP A 256 -20.61 10.79 15.16
C ASP A 256 -22.07 10.95 14.70
N THR A 257 -22.98 10.09 15.16
CA THR A 257 -24.44 10.25 14.98
C THR A 257 -24.98 11.46 15.75
N ILE A 258 -24.47 11.71 16.97
CA ILE A 258 -24.86 12.86 17.80
C ILE A 258 -24.29 14.16 17.21
N LEU A 259 -23.01 14.18 16.84
CA LEU A 259 -22.39 15.32 16.15
C LEU A 259 -23.03 15.61 14.79
N ALA A 260 -23.64 14.62 14.13
CA ALA A 260 -24.32 14.80 12.87
C ALA A 260 -25.71 15.43 12.98
N SER A 261 -26.36 15.44 14.16
CA SER A 261 -27.77 15.86 14.29
C SER A 261 -28.00 17.37 14.21
N ALA A 262 -29.26 17.77 14.32
CA ALA A 262 -29.67 19.13 14.65
C ALA A 262 -29.68 19.34 16.18
N LEU A 263 -29.79 20.60 16.62
CA LEU A 263 -29.99 20.98 18.02
C LEU A 263 -31.41 20.66 18.49
N ALA A 264 -31.65 20.69 19.82
CA ALA A 264 -32.98 20.50 20.40
C ALA A 264 -33.98 21.59 19.95
N SER A 265 -33.51 22.75 19.49
CA SER A 265 -34.31 23.82 18.88
C SER A 265 -34.70 23.57 17.41
N GLY A 266 -34.19 22.49 16.80
CA GLY A 266 -34.30 22.24 15.35
C GLY A 266 -33.36 23.10 14.48
N GLN A 267 -32.55 23.98 15.08
CA GLN A 267 -31.54 24.75 14.36
C GLN A 267 -30.31 23.90 14.02
N ASP A 268 -29.61 24.28 12.95
CA ASP A 268 -28.34 23.67 12.58
C ASP A 268 -27.21 24.28 13.44
N PRO A 269 -26.44 23.49 14.23
CA PRO A 269 -25.26 24.00 14.93
C PRO A 269 -24.25 24.70 14.01
N LEU A 270 -24.13 24.27 12.75
CA LEU A 270 -23.24 24.87 11.76
C LEU A 270 -23.71 26.26 11.28
N SER A 271 -24.92 26.69 11.64
CA SER A 271 -25.41 28.06 11.40
C SER A 271 -25.12 29.03 12.55
N VAL A 272 -24.66 28.51 13.70
CA VAL A 272 -24.38 29.28 14.93
C VAL A 272 -22.87 29.44 15.17
N LEU A 273 -22.05 28.48 14.70
CA LEU A 273 -20.60 28.48 14.89
C LEU A 273 -19.86 29.29 13.82
N ASP A 274 -19.01 30.23 14.24
CA ASP A 274 -17.99 30.80 13.35
C ASP A 274 -16.86 29.80 13.07
N VAL A 275 -16.41 29.78 11.82
CA VAL A 275 -15.41 28.84 11.31
C VAL A 275 -14.01 29.03 11.90
N ARG A 276 -13.59 30.27 12.18
CA ARG A 276 -12.24 30.55 12.69
C ARG A 276 -12.19 30.36 14.19
N GLU A 277 -13.09 31.02 14.91
CA GLU A 277 -13.15 30.96 16.37
C GLU A 277 -13.42 29.52 16.87
N ASN A 278 -14.32 28.80 16.18
CA ASN A 278 -14.74 27.45 16.57
C ASN A 278 -14.15 26.35 15.67
N THR A 279 -12.99 26.58 15.02
CA THR A 279 -12.38 25.65 14.03
C THR A 279 -12.45 24.18 14.45
N LEU A 280 -12.06 23.84 15.68
CA LEU A 280 -12.07 22.45 16.14
C LEU A 280 -13.50 21.86 16.29
N GLY A 281 -14.46 22.63 16.79
CA GLY A 281 -15.85 22.18 16.91
C GLY A 281 -16.52 21.99 15.54
N VAL A 282 -16.30 22.95 14.62
CA VAL A 282 -16.79 22.90 13.25
C VAL A 282 -16.17 21.72 12.49
N LEU A 283 -14.88 21.43 12.69
CA LEU A 283 -14.20 20.26 12.12
C LEU A 283 -14.87 18.94 12.55
N TYR A 284 -15.17 18.78 13.84
CA TYR A 284 -15.84 17.58 14.36
C TYR A 284 -17.24 17.38 13.76
N ILE A 285 -18.04 18.44 13.66
CA ILE A 285 -19.41 18.38 13.14
C ILE A 285 -19.43 18.18 11.62
N LEU A 286 -18.57 18.87 10.86
CA LEU A 286 -18.44 18.67 9.41
C LEU A 286 -17.96 17.25 9.08
N ALA A 287 -16.92 16.76 9.76
CA ALA A 287 -16.40 15.41 9.55
C ALA A 287 -17.47 14.34 9.89
N ALA A 288 -18.21 14.52 11.00
CA ALA A 288 -19.30 13.62 11.37
C ALA A 288 -20.41 13.57 10.30
N ARG A 289 -20.94 14.73 9.88
CA ARG A 289 -22.03 14.79 8.88
C ARG A 289 -21.65 14.29 7.49
N LEU A 290 -20.42 14.52 7.05
CA LEU A 290 -19.97 14.06 5.74
C LEU A 290 -19.75 12.54 5.67
N ASN A 291 -19.57 11.87 6.81
CA ASN A 291 -19.36 10.42 6.89
C ASN A 291 -20.56 9.66 7.49
N THR A 292 -21.50 10.36 8.16
CA THR A 292 -22.69 9.80 8.81
C THR A 292 -23.97 10.45 8.25
N PRO A 293 -24.60 9.88 7.20
CA PRO A 293 -25.86 10.40 6.66
C PRO A 293 -27.00 10.16 7.65
N SER A 294 -27.41 11.21 8.38
CA SER A 294 -28.48 11.12 9.37
C SER A 294 -29.87 11.32 8.74
N ALA A 295 -30.79 10.40 9.01
CA ALA A 295 -32.15 10.45 8.49
C ALA A 295 -32.93 11.65 9.08
N GLY A 296 -32.99 12.74 8.31
CA GLY A 296 -33.69 13.98 8.68
C GLY A 296 -32.78 15.21 8.84
N THR A 297 -31.45 15.08 8.70
CA THR A 297 -30.53 16.23 8.66
C THR A 297 -29.91 16.37 7.26
N PRO A 298 -29.95 17.54 6.60
CA PRO A 298 -29.36 17.71 5.28
C PRO A 298 -27.81 17.64 5.33
N PRO A 299 -27.15 17.30 4.21
CA PRO A 299 -25.70 17.39 4.11
C PRO A 299 -25.23 18.84 4.31
N PRO A 300 -24.01 19.07 4.86
CA PRO A 300 -23.54 20.41 5.17
C PRO A 300 -23.41 21.27 3.90
N PRO A 301 -23.81 22.56 3.93
CA PRO A 301 -23.79 23.41 2.74
C PRO A 301 -22.40 23.52 2.10
N TRP A 302 -22.31 23.31 0.78
CA TRP A 302 -21.03 23.36 0.06
C TRP A 302 -20.24 24.67 0.26
N PRO A 303 -20.86 25.87 0.32
CA PRO A 303 -20.13 27.11 0.63
C PRO A 303 -19.49 27.13 2.03
N LEU A 304 -20.06 26.44 3.02
CA LEU A 304 -19.49 26.32 4.35
C LEU A 304 -18.25 25.41 4.35
N ILE A 305 -18.28 24.32 3.58
CA ILE A 305 -17.11 23.45 3.37
C ILE A 305 -15.96 24.26 2.74
N GLN A 306 -16.27 25.05 1.71
CA GLN A 306 -15.30 25.96 1.07
C GLN A 306 -14.77 27.03 2.04
N ALA A 307 -15.63 27.63 2.87
CA ALA A 307 -15.23 28.59 3.89
C ALA A 307 -14.32 27.94 4.95
N PHE A 308 -14.63 26.72 5.38
CA PHE A 308 -13.82 25.96 6.33
C PHE A 308 -12.39 25.76 5.80
N CYS A 309 -12.22 25.07 4.67
CA CYS A 309 -10.89 24.76 4.11
C CYS A 309 -10.02 26.02 3.90
N ARG A 310 -10.63 27.16 3.58
CA ARG A 310 -9.93 28.45 3.37
C ARG A 310 -9.53 29.19 4.63
N SER A 311 -10.27 29.05 5.73
CA SER A 311 -10.14 29.95 6.88
C SER A 311 -9.86 29.28 8.23
N PHE A 312 -9.96 27.94 8.32
CA PHE A 312 -9.66 27.17 9.54
C PHE A 312 -8.25 27.45 10.08
N ILE A 313 -8.07 27.34 11.39
CA ILE A 313 -6.79 27.50 12.09
C ILE A 313 -6.02 26.15 12.07
N PRO A 314 -4.85 26.04 11.40
CA PRO A 314 -4.12 24.78 11.28
C PRO A 314 -3.71 24.16 12.62
N GLU A 315 -3.28 25.00 13.56
CA GLU A 315 -2.81 24.58 14.90
C GLU A 315 -3.92 23.89 15.70
N GLN A 316 -5.18 24.33 15.52
CA GLN A 316 -6.34 23.64 16.12
C GLN A 316 -6.66 22.33 15.39
N ALA A 317 -6.62 22.33 14.05
CA ALA A 317 -6.96 21.15 13.25
C ALA A 317 -5.96 19.98 13.48
N ARG A 318 -4.67 20.29 13.66
CA ARG A 318 -3.61 19.32 13.98
C ARG A 318 -3.82 18.57 15.31
N LEU A 319 -4.71 19.03 16.19
CA LEU A 319 -5.11 18.30 17.40
C LEU A 319 -6.02 17.08 17.11
N ALA A 320 -6.68 17.06 15.96
CA ALA A 320 -7.65 16.05 15.57
C ALA A 320 -7.40 15.54 14.13
N PRO A 321 -6.22 14.96 13.85
CA PRO A 321 -5.80 14.60 12.49
C PRO A 321 -6.76 13.61 11.82
N ASP A 322 -7.31 12.67 12.59
CA ASP A 322 -8.34 11.72 12.18
C ASP A 322 -9.60 12.41 11.62
N ARG A 323 -9.97 13.56 12.19
CA ARG A 323 -11.10 14.36 11.70
C ARG A 323 -10.77 15.13 10.44
N VAL A 324 -9.52 15.55 10.24
CA VAL A 324 -9.09 16.22 9.00
C VAL A 324 -9.08 15.23 7.83
N THR A 325 -8.59 14.00 8.03
CA THR A 325 -8.68 12.97 7.00
C THR A 325 -10.14 12.55 6.74
N ALA A 326 -10.98 12.42 7.78
CA ALA A 326 -12.41 12.13 7.62
C ALA A 326 -13.15 13.25 6.87
N LEU A 327 -12.83 14.51 7.13
CA LEU A 327 -13.31 15.67 6.37
C LEU A 327 -12.91 15.54 4.89
N ALA A 328 -11.64 15.28 4.58
CA ALA A 328 -11.15 15.16 3.20
C ALA A 328 -11.82 14.01 2.42
N LYS A 329 -11.95 12.81 3.05
CA LYS A 329 -12.69 11.66 2.50
C LYS A 329 -14.16 12.02 2.25
N GLY A 330 -14.78 12.72 3.20
CA GLY A 330 -16.15 13.21 3.12
C GLY A 330 -16.40 14.23 2.00
N ILE A 331 -15.49 15.20 1.80
CA ILE A 331 -15.55 16.20 0.72
C ILE A 331 -15.55 15.51 -0.66
N ALA A 332 -14.65 14.56 -0.87
CA ALA A 332 -14.58 13.80 -2.12
C ALA A 332 -15.84 12.94 -2.34
N SER A 333 -16.38 12.32 -1.28
CA SER A 333 -17.61 11.53 -1.34
C SER A 333 -18.84 12.38 -1.68
N LEU A 334 -19.02 13.54 -1.04
CA LEU A 334 -20.13 14.46 -1.30
C LEU A 334 -20.06 15.04 -2.73
N ALA A 335 -18.88 15.42 -3.21
CA ALA A 335 -18.72 15.90 -4.58
C ALA A 335 -19.08 14.82 -5.62
N ALA A 336 -18.74 13.56 -5.34
CA ALA A 336 -19.13 12.43 -6.18
C ALA A 336 -20.65 12.14 -6.15
N SER A 337 -21.30 12.21 -4.98
CA SER A 337 -22.77 12.00 -4.87
C SER A 337 -23.58 13.15 -5.48
N MET A 338 -23.01 14.36 -5.53
CA MET A 338 -23.53 15.51 -6.28
C MET A 338 -23.26 15.44 -7.81
N SER A 339 -22.71 14.32 -8.31
CA SER A 339 -22.30 14.14 -9.72
C SER A 339 -21.30 15.19 -10.23
N ASN A 340 -20.56 15.85 -9.33
CA ASN A 340 -19.58 16.89 -9.66
C ASN A 340 -18.28 16.68 -8.86
N PRO A 341 -17.53 15.58 -9.08
CA PRO A 341 -16.29 15.30 -8.34
C PRO A 341 -15.24 16.41 -8.49
N LYS A 342 -15.28 17.19 -9.59
CA LYS A 342 -14.39 18.33 -9.81
C LYS A 342 -14.60 19.47 -8.81
N ALA A 343 -15.76 19.56 -8.16
CA ALA A 343 -15.99 20.52 -7.08
C ALA A 343 -15.03 20.32 -5.90
N ALA A 344 -14.68 19.08 -5.56
CA ALA A 344 -13.79 18.75 -4.43
C ALA A 344 -12.34 19.21 -4.62
N VAL A 345 -11.91 19.51 -5.85
CA VAL A 345 -10.52 19.90 -6.15
C VAL A 345 -10.11 21.14 -5.36
N GLN A 346 -10.91 22.21 -5.35
CA GLN A 346 -10.51 23.44 -4.64
C GLN A 346 -10.51 23.28 -3.10
N PRO A 347 -11.56 22.75 -2.43
CA PRO A 347 -11.51 22.54 -0.98
C PRO A 347 -10.39 21.62 -0.52
N LEU A 348 -10.07 20.57 -1.29
CA LEU A 348 -8.96 19.67 -0.97
C LEU A 348 -7.59 20.34 -1.21
N SER A 349 -7.46 21.16 -2.26
CA SER A 349 -6.27 21.98 -2.51
C SER A 349 -6.06 23.03 -1.40
N ASP A 350 -7.14 23.71 -0.98
CA ASP A 350 -7.14 24.67 0.13
C ASP A 350 -6.79 23.98 1.47
N LEU A 351 -7.18 22.70 1.66
CA LEU A 351 -6.92 21.92 2.87
C LEU A 351 -5.49 21.36 2.93
N VAL A 352 -5.01 20.72 1.85
CA VAL A 352 -3.68 20.05 1.82
C VAL A 352 -2.53 21.05 1.89
N GLN A 353 -2.68 22.26 1.35
CA GLN A 353 -1.66 23.31 1.42
C GLN A 353 -1.64 24.06 2.76
N ARG A 354 -2.67 23.90 3.61
CA ARG A 354 -2.82 24.66 4.87
C ARG A 354 -2.76 23.81 6.14
N TYR A 355 -3.05 22.52 6.05
CA TYR A 355 -3.05 21.62 7.21
C TYR A 355 -1.65 21.20 7.72
N PRO A 356 -0.70 20.79 6.86
CA PRO A 356 0.65 20.43 7.30
C PRO A 356 1.38 21.60 7.99
N PRO A 357 2.46 21.37 8.75
CA PRO A 357 3.33 22.44 9.25
C PRO A 357 3.87 23.32 8.11
N ASP A 358 4.37 22.67 7.06
CA ASP A 358 4.82 23.25 5.79
C ASP A 358 4.70 22.19 4.68
N ALA A 359 5.02 22.57 3.44
CA ALA A 359 4.82 21.72 2.26
C ALA A 359 5.75 20.49 2.14
N SER A 360 6.75 20.31 3.01
CA SER A 360 7.62 19.12 3.03
C SER A 360 6.98 17.90 3.72
N TYR A 361 5.86 18.07 4.41
CA TYR A 361 5.23 17.07 5.27
C TYR A 361 4.20 16.19 4.56
N LEU A 362 4.46 14.88 4.48
CA LEU A 362 3.46 13.93 4.01
C LEU A 362 2.31 13.78 5.02
N THR A 363 1.08 13.83 4.53
CA THR A 363 -0.14 13.62 5.32
C THR A 363 -1.15 12.82 4.51
N ALA A 364 -2.09 12.14 5.16
CA ALA A 364 -3.13 11.34 4.50
C ALA A 364 -4.03 12.14 3.52
N LEU A 365 -3.97 13.47 3.55
CA LEU A 365 -4.62 14.37 2.59
C LEU A 365 -4.00 14.30 1.19
N HIS A 366 -2.69 14.06 1.09
CA HIS A 366 -1.93 14.07 -0.16
C HIS A 366 -2.45 13.04 -1.19
N PRO A 367 -2.59 11.74 -0.87
CA PRO A 367 -3.15 10.77 -1.82
C PRO A 367 -4.64 11.03 -2.12
N ILE A 368 -5.42 11.58 -1.17
CA ILE A 368 -6.85 11.91 -1.40
C ILE A 368 -6.97 13.03 -2.44
N PHE A 369 -6.18 14.10 -2.28
CA PHE A 369 -6.14 15.21 -3.23
C PHE A 369 -5.60 14.76 -4.60
N ALA A 370 -4.50 13.99 -4.61
CA ALA A 370 -3.91 13.46 -5.83
C ALA A 370 -4.90 12.58 -6.62
N LEU A 371 -5.58 11.65 -5.93
CA LEU A 371 -6.57 10.76 -6.54
C LEU A 371 -7.78 11.54 -7.07
N THR A 372 -8.23 12.58 -6.37
CA THR A 372 -9.33 13.44 -6.80
C THR A 372 -8.97 14.20 -8.08
N CYS A 373 -7.75 14.71 -8.19
CA CYS A 373 -7.33 15.48 -9.36
C CYS A 373 -7.05 14.60 -10.59
N VAL A 374 -6.46 13.42 -10.40
CA VAL A 374 -6.31 12.44 -11.49
C VAL A 374 -7.68 11.99 -12.00
N LYS A 375 -8.62 11.60 -11.10
CA LYS A 375 -10.03 11.25 -11.46
C LYS A 375 -10.82 12.35 -12.14
N THR A 376 -10.39 13.61 -12.05
CA THR A 376 -11.08 14.77 -12.64
C THR A 376 -10.27 15.43 -13.75
N HIS A 377 -9.15 14.83 -14.14
CA HIS A 377 -8.21 15.32 -15.17
C HIS A 377 -7.74 16.76 -14.91
N THR A 378 -7.56 17.13 -13.64
CA THR A 378 -7.15 18.47 -13.17
C THR A 378 -5.69 18.53 -12.73
N PHE A 379 -4.80 17.84 -13.44
CA PHE A 379 -3.36 17.71 -13.11
C PHE A 379 -2.64 19.03 -12.74
N PRO A 380 -2.91 20.20 -13.37
CA PRO A 380 -2.29 21.47 -12.96
C PRO A 380 -2.55 21.88 -11.50
N ALA A 381 -3.67 21.43 -10.91
CA ALA A 381 -4.00 21.72 -9.50
C ALA A 381 -3.07 21.01 -8.50
N LEU A 382 -2.35 19.96 -8.94
CA LEU A 382 -1.34 19.27 -8.13
C LEU A 382 -0.01 20.01 -8.06
N LEU A 383 0.31 20.84 -9.06
CA LEU A 383 1.65 21.44 -9.19
C LEU A 383 2.13 22.20 -7.94
N PRO A 384 1.31 22.97 -7.19
CA PRO A 384 1.77 23.57 -5.94
C PRO A 384 2.28 22.54 -4.92
N VAL A 385 1.58 21.41 -4.79
CA VAL A 385 1.91 20.33 -3.84
C VAL A 385 3.10 19.50 -4.34
N LEU A 386 3.11 19.15 -5.63
CA LEU A 386 4.22 18.37 -6.23
C LEU A 386 5.51 19.17 -6.40
N SER A 387 5.47 20.50 -6.30
CA SER A 387 6.65 21.37 -6.47
C SER A 387 7.61 21.37 -5.28
N THR A 388 7.16 20.91 -4.10
CA THR A 388 8.00 20.77 -2.90
C THR A 388 8.29 19.29 -2.67
N PRO A 389 9.56 18.85 -2.60
CA PRO A 389 9.89 17.49 -2.23
C PRO A 389 9.39 17.15 -0.81
N ILE A 390 8.86 15.95 -0.65
CA ILE A 390 8.48 15.42 0.66
C ILE A 390 9.74 14.91 1.37
N THR A 391 10.13 15.60 2.45
CA THR A 391 11.25 15.20 3.32
C THR A 391 10.80 14.75 4.71
N SER A 392 9.58 15.12 5.11
CA SER A 392 9.12 15.06 6.50
C SER A 392 7.91 14.12 6.63
N ILE A 393 7.95 13.20 7.60
CA ILE A 393 6.82 12.31 7.92
C ILE A 393 6.65 12.26 9.44
N ASP A 394 5.55 12.82 9.94
CA ASP A 394 5.22 12.85 11.37
C ASP A 394 3.90 12.10 11.63
N LEU A 395 4.03 10.90 12.22
CA LEU A 395 2.91 10.04 12.57
C LEU A 395 2.10 10.54 13.78
N THR A 396 2.52 11.59 14.47
CA THR A 396 1.69 12.29 15.47
C THR A 396 0.68 13.23 14.80
N LEU A 397 1.07 13.84 13.67
CA LEU A 397 0.23 14.72 12.84
C LEU A 397 -0.56 13.97 11.76
N ALA A 398 -0.18 12.72 11.46
CA ALA A 398 -0.90 11.83 10.56
C ALA A 398 -0.85 10.36 11.06
N PRO A 399 -1.50 10.03 12.18
CA PRO A 399 -1.49 8.68 12.77
C PRO A 399 -2.26 7.63 11.95
N ASP A 400 -3.00 8.07 10.94
CA ASP A 400 -3.70 7.25 9.95
C ASP A 400 -2.97 7.16 8.59
N LEU A 401 -1.77 7.75 8.46
CA LEU A 401 -0.91 7.63 7.29
C LEU A 401 -0.28 6.23 7.22
N THR A 402 -0.42 5.57 6.08
CA THR A 402 0.13 4.23 5.84
C THR A 402 1.23 4.22 4.78
N TYR A 403 1.96 3.11 4.70
CA TYR A 403 2.85 2.81 3.56
C TYR A 403 2.13 2.93 2.21
N GLY A 404 0.86 2.53 2.14
CA GLY A 404 0.03 2.61 0.94
C GLY A 404 -0.27 4.05 0.51
N ASP A 405 -0.36 5.00 1.45
CA ASP A 405 -0.56 6.42 1.18
C ASP A 405 0.68 7.05 0.54
N ASN A 406 1.88 6.70 1.03
CA ASN A 406 3.15 7.11 0.44
C ASN A 406 3.30 6.61 -1.01
N LEU A 407 3.01 5.33 -1.25
CA LEU A 407 3.02 4.77 -2.61
C LEU A 407 1.97 5.45 -3.51
N SER A 408 0.77 5.68 -2.99
CA SER A 408 -0.34 6.27 -3.74
C SER A 408 -0.04 7.71 -4.14
N TYR A 409 0.48 8.54 -3.22
CA TYR A 409 0.87 9.91 -3.53
C TYR A 409 1.94 9.97 -4.62
N HIS A 410 3.03 9.21 -4.48
CA HIS A 410 4.13 9.25 -5.44
C HIS A 410 3.74 8.67 -6.82
N TYR A 411 2.96 7.57 -6.86
CA TYR A 411 2.40 7.05 -8.12
C TYR A 411 1.48 8.07 -8.81
N LEU A 412 0.52 8.67 -8.09
CA LEU A 412 -0.45 9.60 -8.66
C LEU A 412 0.21 10.93 -9.07
N GLY A 413 1.23 11.38 -8.33
CA GLY A 413 2.10 12.50 -8.72
C GLY A 413 2.85 12.21 -10.02
N GLY A 414 3.47 11.02 -10.14
CA GLY A 414 4.13 10.56 -11.36
C GLY A 414 3.18 10.51 -12.56
N VAL A 415 1.96 10.00 -12.39
CA VAL A 415 0.90 10.00 -13.42
C VAL A 415 0.51 11.43 -13.83
N ALA A 416 0.30 12.33 -12.87
CA ALA A 416 -0.05 13.72 -13.15
C ALA A 416 1.08 14.48 -13.88
N LEU A 417 2.33 14.26 -13.48
CA LEU A 417 3.51 14.85 -14.12
C LEU A 417 3.75 14.29 -15.54
N ALA A 418 3.51 12.99 -15.75
CA ALA A 418 3.57 12.37 -17.08
C ALA A 418 2.43 12.88 -18.00
N ALA A 419 1.22 13.08 -17.48
CA ALA A 419 0.11 13.70 -18.21
C ALA A 419 0.45 15.14 -18.64
N LEU A 420 1.13 15.89 -17.78
CA LEU A 420 1.67 17.23 -18.06
C LEU A 420 2.98 17.20 -18.87
N LYS A 421 3.46 16.02 -19.30
CA LYS A 421 4.71 15.82 -20.07
C LYS A 421 5.98 16.33 -19.37
N SER A 422 5.93 16.48 -18.04
CA SER A 422 7.07 16.82 -17.18
C SER A 422 7.89 15.57 -16.86
N TRP A 423 8.51 14.99 -17.89
CA TRP A 423 9.00 13.61 -17.85
C TRP A 423 10.08 13.34 -16.78
N ARG A 424 10.95 14.30 -16.46
CA ARG A 424 11.97 14.13 -15.39
C ARG A 424 11.36 14.06 -14.00
N ALA A 425 10.42 14.96 -13.69
CA ALA A 425 9.72 14.94 -12.41
C ALA A 425 8.82 13.67 -12.31
N ALA A 426 8.25 13.22 -13.42
CA ALA A 426 7.53 11.95 -13.47
C ALA A 426 8.46 10.73 -13.22
N GLU A 427 9.66 10.73 -13.79
CA GLU A 427 10.69 9.70 -13.54
C GLU A 427 11.04 9.62 -12.05
N GLU A 428 11.33 10.76 -11.42
CA GLU A 428 11.64 10.86 -9.98
C GLU A 428 10.48 10.36 -9.10
N PHE A 429 9.25 10.84 -9.33
CA PHE A 429 8.07 10.42 -8.57
C PHE A 429 7.78 8.91 -8.71
N PHE A 430 7.93 8.33 -9.90
CA PHE A 430 7.81 6.88 -10.06
C PHE A 430 8.99 6.13 -9.43
N GLU A 431 10.23 6.64 -9.47
CA GLU A 431 11.38 5.98 -8.84
C GLU A 431 11.28 5.97 -7.32
N ILE A 432 10.74 7.02 -6.68
CA ILE A 432 10.42 7.04 -5.25
C ILE A 432 9.39 5.95 -4.91
N ALA A 433 8.30 5.84 -5.70
CA ALA A 433 7.29 4.79 -5.48
C ALA A 433 7.86 3.36 -5.69
N VAL A 434 8.72 3.17 -6.69
CA VAL A 434 9.37 1.89 -7.00
C VAL A 434 10.37 1.47 -5.93
N SER A 435 11.17 2.40 -5.43
CA SER A 435 12.28 2.15 -4.51
C SER A 435 11.90 2.23 -3.03
N ALA A 436 10.68 2.68 -2.71
CA ALA A 436 10.12 2.68 -1.36
C ALA A 436 10.26 1.31 -0.66
N PRO A 437 10.73 1.27 0.60
CA PRO A 437 11.10 0.03 1.27
C PRO A 437 9.87 -0.77 1.72
N GLY A 438 9.84 -2.05 1.37
CA GLY A 438 8.83 -3.01 1.81
C GLY A 438 9.37 -4.44 1.79
N VAL A 439 8.87 -5.28 2.71
CA VAL A 439 9.27 -6.70 2.83
C VAL A 439 8.79 -7.52 1.62
N VAL A 440 7.66 -7.14 1.04
CA VAL A 440 7.12 -7.66 -0.22
C VAL A 440 6.71 -6.45 -1.06
N PRO A 441 7.04 -6.39 -2.37
CA PRO A 441 6.70 -5.25 -3.20
C PRO A 441 5.20 -5.22 -3.48
N ALA A 442 4.55 -4.08 -3.28
CA ALA A 442 3.14 -3.92 -3.60
C ALA A 442 2.92 -3.90 -5.12
N ALA A 443 1.75 -4.36 -5.58
CA ALA A 443 1.39 -4.32 -7.00
C ALA A 443 1.49 -2.90 -7.62
N LEU A 444 1.22 -1.87 -6.81
CA LEU A 444 1.37 -0.46 -7.21
C LEU A 444 2.82 -0.07 -7.52
N GLN A 445 3.82 -0.73 -6.91
CA GLN A 445 5.24 -0.54 -7.21
C GLN A 445 5.64 -1.21 -8.53
N LEU A 446 4.95 -2.30 -8.91
CA LEU A 446 5.15 -2.92 -10.23
C LEU A 446 4.52 -2.04 -11.34
N GLU A 447 3.35 -1.45 -11.12
CA GLU A 447 2.77 -0.46 -12.04
C GLU A 447 3.59 0.82 -12.12
N ALA A 448 4.10 1.33 -10.99
CA ALA A 448 5.06 2.42 -10.98
C ALA A 448 6.32 2.06 -11.78
N LEU A 449 6.84 0.83 -11.68
CA LEU A 449 8.02 0.39 -12.44
C LEU A 449 7.74 0.28 -13.95
N LYS A 450 6.57 -0.22 -14.36
CA LYS A 450 6.16 -0.22 -15.78
C LYS A 450 6.11 1.20 -16.32
N LYS A 451 5.40 2.11 -15.64
CA LYS A 451 5.27 3.52 -16.05
C LYS A 451 6.62 4.27 -16.01
N LEU A 452 7.46 4.06 -14.99
CA LEU A 452 8.84 4.55 -14.89
C LEU A 452 9.66 4.21 -16.13
N ARG A 453 9.62 2.95 -16.58
CA ARG A 453 10.39 2.54 -17.76
C ARG A 453 9.89 3.21 -19.03
N ILE A 454 8.59 3.34 -19.23
CA ILE A 454 8.04 3.98 -20.43
C ILE A 454 8.38 5.49 -20.42
N VAL A 455 8.28 6.15 -19.27
CA VAL A 455 8.72 7.55 -19.10
C VAL A 455 10.20 7.72 -19.41
N GLN A 456 11.08 6.82 -18.92
CA GLN A 456 12.51 6.83 -19.24
C GLN A 456 12.82 6.66 -20.74
N LEU A 457 12.09 5.76 -21.43
CA LEU A 457 12.21 5.62 -22.89
C LEU A 457 11.77 6.89 -23.63
N ILE A 458 10.68 7.54 -23.21
CA ILE A 458 10.24 8.83 -23.78
C ILE A 458 11.28 9.94 -23.52
N ALA A 459 11.77 10.06 -22.28
CA ALA A 459 12.58 11.17 -21.78
C ALA A 459 14.06 11.11 -22.18
N GLY A 460 14.65 9.91 -22.26
CA GLY A 460 16.08 9.69 -22.46
C GLY A 460 16.44 8.60 -23.47
N GLY A 461 15.46 7.95 -24.09
CA GLY A 461 15.69 6.91 -25.12
C GLY A 461 16.20 5.57 -24.60
N LYS A 462 16.34 5.42 -23.28
CA LYS A 462 16.89 4.25 -22.58
C LYS A 462 16.34 4.19 -21.16
N VAL A 463 16.43 3.03 -20.51
CA VAL A 463 16.12 2.88 -19.08
C VAL A 463 17.37 3.04 -18.22
N ASN A 464 17.23 3.60 -17.02
CA ASN A 464 18.32 3.75 -16.03
C ASN A 464 18.37 2.53 -15.08
N PRO A 465 19.54 2.19 -14.49
CA PRO A 465 19.60 1.18 -13.42
C PRO A 465 18.79 1.65 -12.20
N LEU A 466 18.06 0.75 -11.55
CA LEU A 466 17.30 1.10 -10.34
C LEU A 466 18.25 1.34 -9.15
N PRO A 467 17.87 2.19 -8.17
CA PRO A 467 18.61 2.35 -6.93
C PRO A 467 18.83 1.01 -6.23
N LYS A 468 20.04 0.78 -5.68
CA LYS A 468 20.46 -0.53 -5.14
C LYS A 468 19.59 -1.06 -3.99
N TYR A 469 18.85 -0.18 -3.30
CA TYR A 469 17.92 -0.51 -2.23
C TYR A 469 16.51 -0.89 -2.72
N THR A 470 16.23 -0.78 -4.03
CA THR A 470 14.96 -1.21 -4.62
C THR A 470 14.75 -2.72 -4.47
N HIS A 471 13.54 -3.13 -4.09
CA HIS A 471 13.26 -4.54 -3.81
C HIS A 471 13.51 -5.45 -5.03
N PRO A 472 14.39 -6.48 -4.93
CA PRO A 472 14.95 -7.17 -6.10
C PRO A 472 13.92 -7.98 -6.90
N LEU A 473 12.79 -8.37 -6.29
CA LEU A 473 11.70 -9.08 -6.99
C LEU A 473 11.04 -8.22 -8.08
N LEU A 474 10.95 -6.90 -7.91
CA LEU A 474 10.38 -5.99 -8.92
C LEU A 474 11.14 -6.09 -10.26
N GLY A 475 12.47 -6.16 -10.20
CA GLY A 475 13.33 -6.36 -11.37
C GLY A 475 13.23 -7.74 -12.01
N ARG A 476 12.70 -8.76 -11.31
CA ARG A 476 12.40 -10.09 -11.86
C ARG A 476 11.01 -10.10 -12.52
N LEU A 477 9.99 -9.60 -11.81
CA LEU A 477 8.63 -9.48 -12.33
C LEU A 477 8.56 -8.66 -13.62
N LEU A 478 9.27 -7.53 -13.68
CA LEU A 478 9.37 -6.74 -14.92
C LEU A 478 9.99 -7.54 -16.08
N LYS A 479 11.07 -8.31 -15.83
CA LYS A 479 11.76 -9.09 -16.87
C LYS A 479 10.87 -10.14 -17.54
N ASN A 480 9.95 -10.71 -16.77
CA ASN A 480 9.00 -11.72 -17.25
C ASN A 480 7.77 -11.10 -17.98
N SER A 481 7.64 -9.77 -18.00
CA SER A 481 6.51 -9.07 -18.59
C SER A 481 6.78 -8.58 -20.03
N PRO A 482 5.73 -8.34 -20.86
CA PRO A 482 5.91 -7.81 -22.22
C PRO A 482 6.60 -6.44 -22.28
N TYR A 483 6.56 -5.65 -21.21
CA TYR A 483 7.29 -4.38 -21.10
C TYR A 483 8.81 -4.58 -21.24
N ASN A 484 9.37 -5.68 -20.74
CA ASN A 484 10.79 -5.98 -20.95
C ASN A 484 11.09 -6.30 -22.42
N ALA A 485 10.20 -6.99 -23.13
CA ALA A 485 10.35 -7.19 -24.58
C ALA A 485 10.31 -5.85 -25.34
N PHE A 486 9.39 -4.95 -24.97
CA PHE A 486 9.30 -3.60 -25.53
C PHE A 486 10.57 -2.77 -25.27
N ILE A 487 11.07 -2.76 -24.03
CA ILE A 487 12.30 -2.05 -23.63
C ILE A 487 13.51 -2.56 -24.45
N ASN A 488 13.64 -3.87 -24.64
CA ASN A 488 14.77 -4.46 -25.36
C ASN A 488 14.70 -4.25 -26.90
N ALA A 489 13.52 -3.95 -27.44
CA ALA A 489 13.36 -3.57 -28.85
C ALA A 489 13.60 -2.06 -29.11
N TYR A 490 13.61 -1.25 -28.06
CA TYR A 490 13.66 0.22 -28.16
C TYR A 490 15.09 0.77 -28.37
N PRO A 491 15.29 1.87 -29.12
CA PRO A 491 14.33 2.52 -30.02
C PRO A 491 14.32 1.93 -31.44
N ASN A 492 15.31 1.11 -31.80
CA ASN A 492 15.64 0.82 -33.20
C ASN A 492 14.62 -0.09 -33.91
N ASN A 493 14.00 -1.04 -33.22
CA ASN A 493 13.25 -2.12 -33.87
C ASN A 493 11.76 -1.77 -34.00
N VAL A 494 11.43 -0.70 -34.75
CA VAL A 494 10.08 -0.12 -34.83
C VAL A 494 9.00 -1.14 -35.21
N GLY A 495 9.28 -2.05 -36.15
CA GLY A 495 8.37 -3.15 -36.50
C GLY A 495 8.08 -4.09 -35.32
N VAL A 496 9.11 -4.47 -34.56
CA VAL A 496 8.96 -5.33 -33.36
C VAL A 496 8.20 -4.60 -32.24
N LEU A 497 8.37 -3.28 -32.11
CA LEU A 497 7.57 -2.46 -31.20
C LEU A 497 6.08 -2.48 -31.62
N ALA A 498 5.78 -2.38 -32.92
CA ALA A 498 4.42 -2.49 -33.44
C ALA A 498 3.81 -3.89 -33.24
N ASP A 499 4.56 -4.96 -33.51
CA ASP A 499 4.14 -6.35 -33.27
C ASP A 499 3.80 -6.60 -31.79
N ILE A 500 4.61 -6.07 -30.86
CA ILE A 500 4.35 -6.15 -29.42
C ILE A 500 3.10 -5.34 -29.07
N MET A 501 2.95 -4.12 -29.58
CA MET A 501 1.76 -3.30 -29.34
C MET A 501 0.47 -3.94 -29.85
N GLN A 502 0.52 -4.67 -30.98
CA GLN A 502 -0.64 -5.37 -31.52
C GLN A 502 -0.95 -6.66 -30.76
N ARG A 503 0.07 -7.49 -30.47
CA ARG A 503 -0.11 -8.79 -29.81
C ARG A 503 -0.58 -8.66 -28.36
N GLU A 504 -0.05 -7.68 -27.65
CA GLU A 504 -0.28 -7.48 -26.21
C GLU A 504 -1.35 -6.39 -25.93
N ALA A 505 -2.05 -5.92 -26.97
CA ALA A 505 -2.96 -4.77 -26.91
C ALA A 505 -3.98 -4.82 -25.76
N GLN A 506 -4.56 -6.01 -25.51
CA GLN A 506 -5.53 -6.21 -24.43
C GLN A 506 -4.90 -6.04 -23.04
N LEU A 507 -3.65 -6.46 -22.84
CA LEU A 507 -2.91 -6.28 -21.59
C LEU A 507 -2.61 -4.79 -21.37
N PHE A 508 -2.05 -4.11 -22.37
CA PHE A 508 -1.75 -2.68 -22.27
C PHE A 508 -2.99 -1.80 -22.06
N ALA A 509 -4.14 -2.18 -22.64
CA ALA A 509 -5.42 -1.51 -22.42
C ALA A 509 -6.03 -1.80 -21.03
N THR A 510 -5.81 -3.01 -20.48
CA THR A 510 -6.25 -3.38 -19.12
C THR A 510 -5.42 -2.66 -18.04
N GLU A 511 -4.11 -2.51 -18.29
CA GLU A 511 -3.15 -1.82 -17.41
C GLU A 511 -3.01 -0.32 -17.71
N LYS A 512 -3.84 0.22 -18.62
CA LYS A 512 -3.95 1.65 -18.99
C LYS A 512 -2.64 2.30 -19.47
N ASN A 513 -1.68 1.50 -19.92
CA ASN A 513 -0.35 1.94 -20.35
C ASN A 513 -0.25 2.20 -21.88
N THR A 514 -1.28 1.84 -22.67
CA THR A 514 -1.29 1.92 -24.15
C THR A 514 -0.78 3.25 -24.72
N GLY A 515 -1.29 4.39 -24.23
CA GLY A 515 -0.92 5.70 -24.80
C GLY A 515 0.44 6.23 -24.39
N LEU A 516 0.96 5.80 -23.23
CA LEU A 516 2.37 6.02 -22.87
C LEU A 516 3.27 5.22 -23.81
N LEU A 517 2.92 3.96 -24.11
CA LEU A 517 3.66 3.13 -25.06
C LEU A 517 3.60 3.71 -26.49
N GLN A 518 2.43 4.19 -26.94
CA GLN A 518 2.29 4.88 -28.23
C GLN A 518 3.15 6.15 -28.31
N GLN A 519 3.19 6.98 -27.26
CA GLN A 519 4.09 8.13 -27.18
C GLN A 519 5.57 7.72 -27.20
N ALA A 520 5.92 6.59 -26.56
CA ALA A 520 7.27 6.04 -26.65
C ALA A 520 7.61 5.61 -28.08
N VAL A 521 6.74 4.84 -28.76
CA VAL A 521 6.95 4.44 -30.18
C VAL A 521 7.10 5.67 -31.08
N ALA A 522 6.22 6.67 -30.94
CA ALA A 522 6.30 7.91 -31.73
C ALA A 522 7.58 8.73 -31.46
N ARG A 523 8.18 8.62 -30.27
CA ARG A 523 9.47 9.26 -29.94
C ARG A 523 10.68 8.44 -30.41
N ALA A 524 10.52 7.15 -30.71
CA ALA A 524 11.63 6.23 -31.00
C ALA A 524 12.55 6.67 -32.15
N PRO A 525 12.06 7.14 -33.32
CA PRO A 525 12.93 7.59 -34.40
C PRO A 525 13.88 8.74 -34.01
N ARG A 526 13.46 9.64 -33.11
CA ARG A 526 14.33 10.72 -32.59
C ARG A 526 15.48 10.16 -31.75
N TRP A 527 15.24 9.12 -30.95
CA TRP A 527 16.27 8.47 -30.14
C TRP A 527 17.20 7.60 -30.98
N ALA A 528 16.68 6.91 -32.01
CA ALA A 528 17.48 6.21 -33.00
C ALA A 528 18.42 7.18 -33.75
N LEU A 529 17.88 8.29 -34.26
CA LEU A 529 18.66 9.35 -34.93
C LEU A 529 19.72 9.96 -34.00
N LYS A 530 19.34 10.33 -32.77
CA LYS A 530 20.27 10.90 -31.78
C LYS A 530 21.43 9.94 -31.45
N LYS A 531 21.20 8.62 -31.47
CA LYS A 531 22.25 7.61 -31.29
C LYS A 531 23.26 7.58 -32.44
N LEU A 532 22.85 7.87 -33.68
CA LEU A 532 23.77 7.93 -34.83
C LEU A 532 24.79 9.07 -34.72
N THR A 533 24.41 10.19 -34.10
CA THR A 533 25.30 11.36 -33.93
C THR A 533 26.53 11.06 -33.06
N ALA A 534 26.48 10.03 -32.22
CA ALA A 534 27.60 9.58 -31.40
C ALA A 534 28.57 8.63 -32.12
N THR A 535 28.25 8.17 -33.33
CA THR A 535 29.07 7.22 -34.12
C THR A 535 29.42 7.70 -35.53
N TYR A 536 28.67 8.65 -36.09
CA TYR A 536 28.86 9.17 -37.43
C TYR A 536 29.00 10.69 -37.43
N VAL A 537 30.06 11.20 -38.06
CA VAL A 537 30.21 12.63 -38.38
C VAL A 537 29.37 13.00 -39.61
N THR A 538 29.29 12.10 -40.59
CA THR A 538 28.59 12.33 -41.86
C THR A 538 27.85 11.06 -42.28
N LEU A 539 26.60 11.19 -42.74
CA LEU A 539 25.74 10.07 -43.16
C LEU A 539 24.70 10.54 -44.19
N GLY A 540 24.33 9.70 -45.16
CA GLY A 540 23.31 10.01 -46.17
C GLY A 540 21.88 9.82 -45.66
N LEU A 541 20.92 10.58 -46.19
CA LEU A 541 19.50 10.49 -45.78
C LEU A 541 18.92 9.07 -45.87
N GLY A 542 19.16 8.33 -46.95
CA GLY A 542 18.70 6.95 -47.08
C GLY A 542 19.33 5.95 -46.10
N ASP A 543 20.55 6.19 -45.61
CA ASP A 543 21.15 5.39 -44.53
C ASP A 543 20.55 5.75 -43.16
N ILE A 544 20.28 7.03 -42.93
CA ILE A 544 19.54 7.47 -41.74
C ILE A 544 18.15 6.83 -41.73
N GLY A 545 17.41 6.88 -42.85
CA GLY A 545 16.07 6.28 -42.99
C GLY A 545 16.06 4.79 -42.64
N ARG A 546 16.99 4.01 -43.23
CA ARG A 546 17.20 2.60 -42.88
C ARG A 546 17.50 2.37 -41.39
N ALA A 547 18.27 3.26 -40.76
CA ALA A 547 18.67 3.13 -39.36
C ALA A 547 17.60 3.59 -38.34
N VAL A 548 16.66 4.44 -38.74
CA VAL A 548 15.56 4.94 -37.87
C VAL A 548 14.20 4.31 -38.15
N GLY A 549 14.09 3.49 -39.21
CA GLY A 549 12.85 2.81 -39.59
C GLY A 549 11.87 3.68 -40.39
N ILE A 550 12.38 4.60 -41.23
CA ILE A 550 11.59 5.48 -42.10
C ILE A 550 12.00 5.26 -43.55
N GLU A 551 11.04 4.93 -44.41
CA GLU A 551 11.30 4.59 -45.83
C GLU A 551 11.44 5.83 -46.74
N ALA A 552 10.72 6.92 -46.45
CA ALA A 552 10.72 8.13 -47.27
C ALA A 552 11.77 9.14 -46.78
N GLU A 553 12.70 9.55 -47.65
CA GLU A 553 13.74 10.52 -47.30
C GLU A 553 13.21 11.91 -46.91
N GLU A 554 12.02 12.29 -47.38
CA GLU A 554 11.35 13.54 -46.96
C GLU A 554 10.90 13.49 -45.50
N ASP A 555 10.41 12.35 -45.01
CA ASP A 555 10.04 12.17 -43.60
C ASP A 555 11.30 12.15 -42.70
N VAL A 556 12.41 11.58 -43.21
CA VAL A 556 13.72 11.66 -42.56
C VAL A 556 14.22 13.11 -42.48
N ARG A 557 14.07 13.88 -43.56
CA ARG A 557 14.42 15.31 -43.62
C ARG A 557 13.56 16.13 -42.65
N ALA A 558 12.24 15.89 -42.60
CA ALA A 558 11.34 16.54 -41.65
C ALA A 558 11.69 16.20 -40.19
N LEU A 559 12.02 14.94 -39.90
CA LEU A 559 12.49 14.50 -38.59
C LEU A 559 13.78 15.23 -38.17
N LEU A 560 14.79 15.28 -39.06
CA LEU A 560 16.05 16.00 -38.85
C LEU A 560 15.82 17.48 -38.55
N LEU A 561 15.06 18.19 -39.41
CA LEU A 561 14.77 19.61 -39.23
C LEU A 561 14.08 19.88 -37.89
N SER A 562 13.04 19.10 -37.55
CA SER A 562 12.34 19.23 -36.26
C SER A 562 13.19 18.85 -35.04
N MET A 563 14.36 18.22 -35.22
CA MET A 563 15.34 17.97 -34.16
C MET A 563 16.40 19.09 -34.07
N ILE A 564 16.76 19.71 -35.18
CA ILE A 564 17.63 20.89 -35.21
C ILE A 564 16.91 22.10 -34.61
N GLU A 565 15.67 22.36 -35.02
CA GLU A 565 14.81 23.44 -34.50
C GLU A 565 14.54 23.31 -32.99
N ALA A 566 14.39 22.07 -32.50
CA ALA A 566 14.19 21.78 -31.07
C ALA A 566 15.49 21.82 -30.25
N GLY A 567 16.67 21.97 -30.88
CA GLY A 567 17.97 21.81 -30.21
C GLY A 567 18.25 20.39 -29.71
N ASP A 568 17.53 19.38 -30.21
CA ASP A 568 17.74 17.96 -29.88
C ASP A 568 19.09 17.46 -30.43
N ILE A 569 19.56 18.01 -31.57
CA ILE A 569 20.87 17.75 -32.23
C ILE A 569 21.36 19.01 -32.94
N ALA A 570 22.66 19.10 -33.25
CA ALA A 570 23.23 20.10 -34.16
C ALA A 570 23.76 19.43 -35.43
N ALA A 571 23.18 19.75 -36.58
CA ALA A 571 23.55 19.16 -37.87
C ALA A 571 23.37 20.16 -39.03
N GLN A 572 24.04 19.90 -40.14
CA GLN A 572 23.91 20.61 -41.41
C GLN A 572 23.56 19.63 -42.53
N MET A 573 22.83 20.10 -43.53
CA MET A 573 22.39 19.30 -44.67
C MET A 573 22.93 19.90 -45.97
N SER A 574 23.56 19.07 -46.79
CA SER A 574 24.06 19.42 -48.11
C SER A 574 23.02 19.08 -49.19
N ALA A 575 23.12 19.77 -50.34
CA ALA A 575 22.15 19.65 -51.44
C ALA A 575 22.17 18.29 -52.18
N ASP A 576 23.18 17.46 -51.90
CA ASP A 576 23.35 16.09 -52.37
C ASP A 576 22.61 15.03 -51.52
N GLY A 577 21.98 15.44 -50.41
CA GLY A 577 21.36 14.52 -49.44
C GLY A 577 22.30 14.03 -48.34
N THR A 578 23.53 14.56 -48.26
CA THR A 578 24.47 14.27 -47.18
C THR A 578 24.16 15.11 -45.94
N VAL A 579 24.10 14.46 -44.77
CA VAL A 579 23.92 15.11 -43.45
C VAL A 579 25.25 15.06 -42.70
N THR A 580 25.70 16.21 -42.19
CA THR A 580 26.89 16.30 -41.32
C THR A 580 26.47 16.71 -39.92
N PHE A 581 26.78 15.87 -38.94
CA PHE A 581 26.52 16.10 -37.52
C PHE A 581 27.67 16.89 -36.88
N SER A 582 27.34 17.62 -35.82
CA SER A 582 28.29 18.44 -35.06
C SER A 582 27.96 18.38 -33.58
N ASP A 583 29.00 18.35 -32.73
CA ASP A 583 28.85 18.42 -31.27
C ASP A 583 29.49 19.73 -30.74
N PRO A 584 28.77 20.86 -30.81
CA PRO A 584 29.28 22.14 -30.33
C PRO A 584 29.31 22.14 -28.80
N ALA A 585 30.52 22.30 -28.23
CA ALA A 585 30.74 22.30 -26.78
C ALA A 585 29.73 23.21 -26.04
N PRO A 586 29.07 22.70 -24.98
CA PRO A 586 27.94 23.39 -24.34
C PRO A 586 28.36 24.72 -23.73
N ARG A 587 27.63 25.79 -24.09
CA ARG A 587 27.89 27.15 -23.63
C ARG A 587 26.93 27.52 -22.51
N PHE A 588 27.48 27.72 -21.32
CA PHE A 588 26.69 28.10 -20.15
C PHE A 588 26.65 29.63 -19.94
N THR A 589 25.42 30.10 -19.80
CA THR A 589 24.97 31.28 -19.05
C THR A 589 25.72 31.63 -17.76
N LYS A 590 26.20 32.86 -17.52
CA LYS A 590 26.50 33.27 -16.12
C LYS A 590 25.26 33.06 -15.24
N ALA A 591 24.08 33.47 -15.72
CA ALA A 591 22.81 33.30 -15.02
C ALA A 591 22.44 31.81 -14.79
N GLN A 592 22.83 30.91 -15.69
CA GLN A 592 22.62 29.46 -15.50
C GLN A 592 23.56 28.89 -14.42
N VAL A 593 24.83 29.34 -14.41
CA VAL A 593 25.80 28.94 -13.37
C VAL A 593 25.41 29.52 -12.01
N ASP A 594 25.01 30.79 -11.95
CA ASP A 594 24.52 31.45 -10.73
C ASP A 594 23.29 30.72 -10.16
N ALA A 595 22.35 30.29 -11.02
CA ALA A 595 21.15 29.56 -10.60
C ALA A 595 21.47 28.15 -10.05
N VAL A 596 22.36 27.39 -10.70
CA VAL A 596 22.81 26.08 -10.20
C VAL A 596 23.59 26.23 -8.88
N LEU A 597 24.39 27.29 -8.73
CA LEU A 597 25.10 27.58 -7.49
C LEU A 597 24.14 27.89 -6.33
N ALA A 598 23.06 28.64 -6.59
CA ALA A 598 22.02 28.94 -5.61
C ALA A 598 21.24 27.69 -5.15
N ASP A 599 20.92 26.78 -6.09
CA ASP A 599 20.29 25.49 -5.80
C ASP A 599 21.20 24.61 -4.92
N VAL A 600 22.48 24.47 -5.28
CA VAL A 600 23.48 23.74 -4.47
C VAL A 600 23.65 24.36 -3.07
N GLN A 601 23.62 25.69 -2.94
CA GLN A 601 23.65 26.37 -1.64
C GLN A 601 22.41 26.06 -0.79
N GLY A 602 21.21 26.01 -1.39
CA GLY A 602 19.98 25.63 -0.71
C GLY A 602 20.01 24.18 -0.22
N GLN A 603 20.45 23.25 -1.08
CA GLN A 603 20.57 21.82 -0.74
C GLN A 603 21.61 21.59 0.36
N ALA A 604 22.76 22.28 0.32
CA ALA A 604 23.78 22.21 1.36
C ALA A 604 23.29 22.76 2.71
N ALA A 605 22.49 23.83 2.71
CA ALA A 605 21.88 24.36 3.92
C ALA A 605 20.88 23.36 4.54
N ALA A 606 19.99 22.78 3.74
CA ALA A 606 19.02 21.78 4.20
C ALA A 606 19.69 20.51 4.75
N LEU A 607 20.78 20.05 4.11
CA LEU A 607 21.58 18.93 4.62
C LEU A 607 22.20 19.26 5.99
N GLY A 608 22.78 20.46 6.14
CA GLY A 608 23.35 20.93 7.41
C GLY A 608 22.32 21.14 8.52
N GLU A 609 21.04 21.34 8.20
CA GLU A 609 19.95 21.31 9.19
C GLU A 609 19.60 19.87 9.59
N LEU A 610 19.44 18.96 8.62
CA LEU A 610 19.18 17.54 8.87
C LEU A 610 20.29 16.87 9.71
N GLU A 611 21.56 17.19 9.46
CA GLU A 611 22.69 16.73 10.27
C GLU A 611 22.58 17.20 11.73
N ARG A 612 22.12 18.44 11.95
CA ARG A 612 21.95 19.01 13.30
C ARG A 612 20.75 18.43 14.03
N GLU A 613 19.68 18.05 13.31
CA GLU A 613 18.56 17.31 13.90
C GLU A 613 18.95 15.87 14.24
N MET A 614 19.61 15.16 13.32
CA MET A 614 20.13 13.82 13.56
C MET A 614 21.11 13.83 14.75
N GLY A 615 22.03 14.80 14.82
CA GLY A 615 22.97 14.97 15.93
C GLY A 615 22.32 15.27 17.29
N ARG A 616 21.09 15.80 17.30
CA ARG A 616 20.26 16.00 18.51
C ARG A 616 19.40 14.78 18.86
N SER A 617 19.21 13.83 17.95
CA SER A 617 18.36 12.66 18.19
C SER A 617 18.88 11.79 19.34
N LYS A 618 17.95 11.23 20.11
CA LYS A 618 18.25 10.37 21.26
C LYS A 618 18.95 9.08 20.81
N GLU A 619 18.65 8.63 19.61
CA GLU A 619 19.14 7.43 18.94
C GLU A 619 20.60 7.60 18.52
N PHE A 620 20.95 8.76 17.95
CA PHE A 620 22.33 9.12 17.63
C PHE A 620 23.16 9.33 18.89
N LEU A 621 22.69 10.14 19.84
CA LEU A 621 23.38 10.39 21.11
C LEU A 621 23.56 9.09 21.92
N GLY A 622 22.60 8.17 21.86
CA GLY A 622 22.70 6.82 22.41
C GLY A 622 23.80 5.98 21.76
N LYS A 623 23.92 6.00 20.43
CA LYS A 623 25.03 5.34 19.70
C LYS A 623 26.39 5.97 20.05
N VAL A 624 26.53 7.29 19.97
CA VAL A 624 27.78 8.01 20.32
C VAL A 624 28.23 7.67 21.74
N ARG A 625 27.31 7.70 22.72
CA ARG A 625 27.59 7.28 24.10
C ARG A 625 28.03 5.82 24.19
N THR A 626 27.47 4.93 23.37
CA THR A 626 27.83 3.51 23.34
C THR A 626 29.26 3.32 22.81
N TYR A 627 29.66 3.99 21.72
CA TYR A 627 31.03 3.95 21.22
C TYR A 627 32.04 4.50 22.23
N ALA A 628 31.72 5.62 22.89
CA ALA A 628 32.55 6.20 23.94
C ALA A 628 32.69 5.27 25.17
N VAL A 629 31.63 4.55 25.56
CA VAL A 629 31.66 3.59 26.69
C VAL A 629 32.41 2.30 26.34
N LEU A 630 32.39 1.86 25.09
CA LEU A 630 33.11 0.66 24.65
C LEU A 630 34.63 0.85 24.53
N GLY A 631 35.14 2.09 24.61
CA GLY A 631 36.57 2.38 24.45
C GLY A 631 37.06 2.28 23.00
N TRP A 632 36.15 2.36 22.02
CA TRP A 632 36.47 2.39 20.58
C TRP A 632 36.68 3.83 20.07
N ALA A 633 36.84 4.79 20.98
CA ALA A 633 37.37 6.11 20.67
C ALA A 633 38.90 5.99 20.59
N ASP A 634 39.42 5.85 19.37
CA ASP A 634 40.83 6.04 19.07
C ASP A 634 41.22 7.49 19.46
N PRO A 635 42.22 7.71 20.34
CA PRO A 635 42.59 9.05 20.77
C PRO A 635 43.18 9.92 19.65
N ASP A 636 43.64 9.32 18.55
CA ASP A 636 44.16 10.05 17.38
C ASP A 636 43.06 10.30 16.31
N LEU A 637 41.82 9.84 16.52
CA LEU A 637 40.66 10.29 15.73
C LEU A 637 40.17 11.65 16.21
N GLU A 638 40.82 12.72 15.74
CA GLU A 638 40.10 13.99 15.57
C GLU A 638 38.90 13.73 14.66
N PHE A 639 37.68 13.96 15.19
CA PHE A 639 36.44 13.88 14.41
C PHE A 639 36.36 15.08 13.48
N ASP A 640 37.08 15.01 12.36
CA ASP A 640 37.10 16.06 11.36
C ASP A 640 35.72 16.18 10.69
N PHE A 641 35.11 17.36 10.77
CA PHE A 641 33.73 17.60 10.37
C PHE A 641 33.62 17.85 8.85
N ALA A 642 34.17 16.93 8.04
CA ALA A 642 34.12 16.99 6.59
C ALA A 642 34.25 15.59 5.95
N PHE A 643 33.15 15.08 5.38
CA PHE A 643 33.19 13.91 4.49
C PHE A 643 32.44 14.15 3.17
N GLY A 644 32.95 15.12 2.41
CA GLY A 644 33.01 14.98 0.97
C GLY A 644 34.21 14.10 0.55
N GLU A 645 34.20 13.66 -0.71
CA GLU A 645 35.34 13.10 -1.45
C GLU A 645 35.84 11.64 -1.13
N GLN A 646 35.31 10.71 -1.92
CA GLN A 646 35.91 9.47 -2.47
C GLN A 646 36.74 8.48 -1.60
N ALA A 647 36.23 7.24 -1.49
CA ALA A 647 37.03 6.00 -1.45
C ALA A 647 36.32 4.82 -2.16
N VAL A 648 37.07 3.84 -2.69
CA VAL A 648 36.58 2.76 -3.59
C VAL A 648 37.29 1.42 -3.33
N LYS A 649 36.57 0.28 -3.52
CA LYS A 649 36.93 -1.16 -3.28
C LYS A 649 36.89 -1.58 -1.79
N SER A 650 36.02 -2.49 -1.30
CA SER A 650 35.70 -3.91 -1.63
C SER A 650 36.78 -4.91 -1.19
N ARG A 651 36.51 -6.11 -0.66
CA ARG A 651 35.34 -7.04 -0.79
C ARG A 651 34.69 -7.28 0.62
N GLU A 652 34.09 -8.41 1.06
CA GLU A 652 33.91 -9.78 0.53
C GLU A 652 32.49 -10.38 0.78
N GLU A 653 32.33 -11.70 0.66
CA GLU A 653 31.09 -12.45 0.40
C GLU A 653 30.30 -13.01 1.62
N GLY A 654 29.02 -13.35 1.37
CA GLY A 654 28.16 -14.20 2.20
C GLY A 654 26.97 -14.73 1.37
N ALA A 655 26.65 -16.02 1.45
CA ALA A 655 25.87 -16.72 0.41
C ALA A 655 24.34 -16.76 0.64
N TRP A 656 23.59 -16.88 -0.47
CA TRP A 656 22.14 -17.13 -0.51
C TRP A 656 21.83 -18.55 -1.01
N ILE A 657 20.72 -19.12 -0.54
CA ILE A 657 20.07 -20.32 -1.12
C ILE A 657 18.60 -19.96 -1.40
N GLY A 658 18.02 -20.52 -2.48
CA GLY A 658 16.61 -20.32 -2.85
C GLY A 658 15.65 -21.27 -2.11
N GLN A 659 14.40 -21.46 -2.56
CA GLN A 659 13.76 -21.08 -3.84
C GLN A 659 12.23 -21.08 -3.66
N THR A 660 11.49 -20.31 -4.49
CA THR A 660 10.12 -20.57 -5.05
C THR A 660 8.94 -21.04 -4.15
N GLU A 661 7.68 -20.62 -4.31
CA GLU A 661 7.04 -19.67 -5.24
C GLU A 661 5.62 -19.25 -4.74
N GLU A 662 5.04 -18.28 -5.46
CA GLU A 662 3.64 -17.81 -5.67
C GLU A 662 2.46 -18.69 -5.13
N GLU A 663 1.26 -18.19 -4.82
CA GLU A 663 0.37 -17.10 -5.33
C GLU A 663 -0.53 -16.56 -4.17
N VAL A 664 -1.32 -15.47 -4.21
CA VAL A 664 -1.34 -14.16 -4.92
C VAL A 664 -2.41 -13.25 -4.25
N PHE A 665 -2.38 -11.92 -4.48
CA PHE A 665 -3.41 -11.00 -3.94
C PHE A 665 -3.70 -9.81 -4.88
N SER A 666 -4.92 -9.71 -5.39
CA SER A 666 -5.43 -8.49 -6.04
C SER A 666 -6.55 -7.87 -5.19
N MET A 667 -6.54 -6.54 -4.98
CA MET A 667 -7.76 -5.76 -4.72
C MET A 667 -7.60 -4.22 -4.69
N SER A 668 -6.39 -3.66 -4.57
CA SER A 668 -6.22 -2.19 -4.50
C SER A 668 -6.52 -1.45 -5.82
N ALA A 669 -6.41 -2.14 -6.96
CA ALA A 669 -6.54 -1.54 -8.30
C ALA A 669 -7.94 -0.94 -8.57
N ALA A 670 -9.01 -1.58 -8.11
CA ALA A 670 -10.39 -1.16 -8.40
C ALA A 670 -10.71 0.25 -7.89
N GLY A 671 -10.03 0.71 -6.82
CA GLY A 671 -10.16 2.08 -6.30
C GLY A 671 -9.50 3.17 -7.16
N MET A 672 -8.67 2.78 -8.14
CA MET A 672 -7.88 3.67 -9.00
C MET A 672 -8.20 3.52 -10.50
N GLN A 673 -8.57 2.33 -11.00
CA GLN A 673 -8.71 2.03 -12.44
C GLN A 673 -9.65 2.96 -13.25
N TRP A 674 -10.73 3.45 -12.64
CA TRP A 674 -11.64 4.50 -13.18
C TRP A 674 -11.03 5.91 -13.34
N ALA A 675 -9.76 6.14 -13.02
CA ALA A 675 -9.11 7.46 -13.07
C ALA A 675 -8.24 7.67 -14.31
N GLU A 676 -7.91 6.60 -15.06
CA GLU A 676 -6.83 6.63 -16.07
C GLU A 676 -7.34 6.70 -17.53
N ASP A 677 -8.65 6.55 -17.76
CA ASP A 677 -9.26 6.35 -19.10
C ASP A 677 -9.07 7.52 -20.10
N ALA A 678 -8.92 8.75 -19.61
CA ALA A 678 -8.72 9.95 -20.43
C ALA A 678 -7.41 10.71 -20.11
N VAL A 679 -6.36 9.97 -19.72
CA VAL A 679 -5.03 10.53 -19.45
C VAL A 679 -4.07 10.36 -20.64
N PHE A 680 -4.21 9.24 -21.35
CA PHE A 680 -3.35 8.87 -22.48
C PHE A 680 -4.13 8.30 -23.68
N THR A 681 -5.43 8.56 -23.77
CA THR A 681 -6.21 8.41 -25.02
C THR A 681 -6.15 9.68 -25.85
#